data_AF-E6UB85-F1
#
_entry.id   AF-E6UB85-F1
#
_cell.length_a   1.000
_cell.length_b   1.000
_cell.length_c   1.000
_cell.angle_alpha   90.00
_cell.angle_beta   90.00
_cell.angle_gamma   90.00
#
_symmetry.space_group_name_H-M   'P 1'
#
loop_
_entity.id
_entity.type
_entity.pdbx_description
1 polymer ?
#
loop_
_entity_poly.entity_id
_entity_poly.type
_entity_poly.pdbx_seq_one_letter_code
_entity_poly.pdbx_strand_id
1 'polypeptide(L)'
;MTENITWKRVTAGLMALVLAAGAVPTGLGGAFKDRIAVVASAEAETDTVKDTVKEETKEETEIWKGKGKGTKTAPYLISSADEWKQLAVLVNKGESFSGKYFKLTKDITVTEMIGKNEHPNETVSRPFSGIFDGNGRTLTVKIDESEKDDKTHGAAPFCGVKDAVIKNLVVKSSIYSGIHSAGLVGVSLGTLEINNVLVEADISGDTHNGGLVGHSFNTVMKITNCGFTGRVKASDVACALVGWCGPDANITVSNCLINGTIADAGTVNNIAEGMGGVVTIKNVYSTLEDKGNNSMTVKGSVTPVSEIKAPEAVEEELVYDGEEHELITEGSVKGAKMVYSLTVDGKYTTDIPKVTNAGEYKVWYKLEGMGNCTAKFVKVNVAKADIEPSVSVANWAYGDEASVPAVEGNTGEGEVTFEYKVKGADDETYTDKVPTEVGEYTVKATVAETENYNGDEAFADFAVEIKYTRHEAKPSSCNTIGNTEYYEGSDGKYYVLENTLYGGYKEIEKDSWIIPATHHHYEGAPEWKWTDDYSTATAEFNCVNGDATEKVKAEVTSDVKKPTCTEKGKAVYTAKVTFEGEEYTDTKTEVLEATGHSYGEPVWTWDKNNASVKIVCSECGDELSADAKITVKVINPTFEADGEIVYTAAATIDGKEYTDKKVVYTSKLSSDTTLSYVPGNGSVSLSWTAVDNAEKYAVCSFVGGKWRKFAEVEGTSYEVKGLKKGVNYKTAVLVYANGKWSSDFSNAIGVTPKSDFPVADVEVSGKRFKLSWSTVEGADRYGIGIYKDGEWELLAREDGDVNSVISPEFEDGTYRIAVFARVNGEWDMRNIDSRAFDVTIE
;
A
#
# COMPACT_ATOMS: atom_id res chain seq x y z
N MET A 1 -6.14 72.84 65.34
CA MET A 1 -6.40 71.87 66.42
C MET A 1 -7.52 70.96 65.94
N THR A 2 -7.35 69.69 65.62
CA THR A 2 -6.14 68.82 65.56
C THR A 2 -6.49 67.74 64.51
N GLU A 3 -5.87 67.77 63.33
CA GLU A 3 -4.81 66.83 62.91
C GLU A 3 -5.33 65.38 62.71
N ASN A 4 -5.47 64.95 61.45
CA ASN A 4 -4.51 64.13 60.67
C ASN A 4 -4.64 62.63 61.02
N ILE A 5 -4.66 61.71 60.05
CA ILE A 5 -3.46 61.21 59.36
C ILE A 5 -3.83 60.68 57.95
N THR A 6 -3.04 61.07 56.94
CA THR A 6 -2.97 60.45 55.61
C THR A 6 -1.97 59.28 55.60
N TRP A 7 -1.85 58.52 54.51
CA TRP A 7 -0.58 58.42 53.72
C TRP A 7 -0.71 57.44 52.55
N LYS A 8 0.11 57.66 51.51
CA LYS A 8 0.18 56.86 50.26
C LYS A 8 1.57 56.23 50.09
N ARG A 9 1.57 54.98 49.59
CA ARG A 9 2.52 54.36 48.62
C ARG A 9 4.01 54.13 48.98
N VAL A 10 4.62 53.29 48.12
CA VAL A 10 6.04 52.95 47.86
C VAL A 10 6.56 51.78 48.73
N THR A 11 6.73 50.53 48.26
CA THR A 11 7.46 49.89 47.11
C THR A 11 8.92 49.52 47.41
N ALA A 12 9.21 48.20 47.55
CA ALA A 12 10.47 47.44 47.31
C ALA A 12 10.35 46.05 48.00
N GLY A 13 10.98 44.95 47.58
CA GLY A 13 11.80 44.70 46.38
C GLY A 13 12.85 43.58 46.57
N LEU A 14 12.59 42.39 45.98
CA LEU A 14 13.54 41.31 45.58
C LEU A 14 14.37 40.49 46.62
N MET A 15 14.48 39.18 46.30
CA MET A 15 15.61 38.24 46.54
C MET A 15 16.02 37.87 48.00
N ALA A 16 16.68 36.74 48.29
CA ALA A 16 16.75 35.39 47.67
C ALA A 16 17.56 34.44 48.61
N LEU A 17 17.65 33.15 48.24
CA LEU A 17 18.61 32.12 48.70
C LEU A 17 18.42 31.42 50.07
N VAL A 18 18.02 30.15 49.99
CA VAL A 18 18.78 28.96 50.42
C VAL A 18 19.52 29.00 51.77
N LEU A 19 19.19 28.05 52.66
CA LEU A 19 20.18 27.14 53.25
C LEU A 19 19.54 25.91 53.91
N ALA A 20 19.95 24.73 53.45
CA ALA A 20 19.75 23.46 54.15
C ALA A 20 21.13 22.91 54.56
N ALA A 21 21.50 23.10 55.83
CA ALA A 21 22.53 22.34 56.56
C ALA A 21 22.44 22.74 58.04
N GLY A 22 22.39 21.77 58.95
CA GLY A 22 22.09 22.02 60.36
C GLY A 22 23.32 22.28 61.25
N ALA A 23 23.12 23.09 62.29
CA ALA A 23 23.79 22.96 63.59
C ALA A 23 22.95 23.70 64.65
N VAL A 24 22.79 23.10 65.83
CA VAL A 24 22.03 23.63 66.99
C VAL A 24 23.06 24.20 67.99
N PRO A 25 22.86 25.41 68.56
CA PRO A 25 22.39 25.46 69.96
C PRO A 25 21.56 26.68 70.43
N THR A 26 20.61 26.38 71.32
CA THR A 26 20.15 27.16 72.50
C THR A 26 19.65 28.62 72.37
N GLY A 27 18.39 28.84 72.78
CA GLY A 27 17.87 30.16 73.17
C GLY A 27 16.38 30.13 73.55
N LEU A 28 16.05 30.53 74.78
CA LEU A 28 14.69 30.72 75.31
C LEU A 28 13.88 31.72 74.44
N GLY A 29 12.54 31.71 74.36
CA GLY A 29 11.53 30.84 74.98
C GLY A 29 10.17 31.55 75.11
N GLY A 30 9.06 30.84 74.81
CA GLY A 30 7.68 31.23 75.14
C GLY A 30 7.02 32.34 74.29
N ALA A 31 5.69 32.52 74.29
CA ALA A 31 4.59 31.66 74.76
C ALA A 31 3.22 32.19 74.23
N PHE A 32 2.17 31.36 74.33
CA PHE A 32 0.74 31.66 74.06
C PHE A 32 0.36 31.97 72.59
N LYS A 33 -0.50 31.24 71.86
CA LYS A 33 -1.70 30.41 72.18
C LYS A 33 -2.95 31.25 72.51
N ASP A 34 -4.14 30.64 72.35
CA ASP A 34 -5.51 31.14 72.65
C ASP A 34 -6.17 32.01 71.53
N ARG A 35 -7.43 31.83 71.07
CA ARG A 35 -8.57 30.94 71.45
C ARG A 35 -9.52 30.62 70.26
N ILE A 36 -10.08 29.40 70.24
CA ILE A 36 -11.53 29.16 70.20
C ILE A 36 -11.81 28.02 71.19
N ALA A 37 -12.92 28.11 71.93
CA ALA A 37 -13.22 27.20 73.02
C ALA A 37 -14.73 26.90 73.11
N VAL A 38 -15.02 25.63 73.42
CA VAL A 38 -16.04 25.17 74.41
C VAL A 38 -17.52 25.19 73.97
N VAL A 39 -18.32 24.14 74.22
CA VAL A 39 -18.06 22.72 74.65
C VAL A 39 -19.31 21.87 74.32
N ALA A 40 -19.31 20.53 74.49
CA ALA A 40 -20.09 19.85 75.55
C ALA A 40 -19.62 18.38 75.77
N SER A 41 -20.50 17.58 76.38
CA SER A 41 -20.36 16.17 76.79
C SER A 41 -21.58 15.34 76.30
N ALA A 42 -21.71 14.03 76.49
CA ALA A 42 -20.98 13.11 77.36
C ALA A 42 -20.91 11.69 76.71
N GLU A 43 -19.78 10.97 76.76
CA GLU A 43 -19.45 9.86 77.71
C GLU A 43 -20.19 8.54 77.43
N ALA A 44 -19.57 7.35 77.39
CA ALA A 44 -18.18 6.89 77.59
C ALA A 44 -17.93 5.61 76.71
N GLU A 45 -16.85 4.81 76.76
CA GLU A 45 -15.69 4.74 77.65
C GLU A 45 -14.40 4.24 76.92
N THR A 46 -14.17 2.93 76.80
CA THR A 46 -12.91 2.28 76.32
C THR A 46 -13.20 0.93 75.62
N ASP A 47 -12.50 0.51 74.56
CA ASP A 47 -11.17 -0.12 74.68
C ASP A 47 -10.28 -0.09 73.39
N THR A 48 -8.99 -0.38 73.58
CA THR A 48 -7.84 -0.43 72.65
C THR A 48 -8.03 -0.32 71.12
N VAL A 49 -7.47 0.75 70.52
CA VAL A 49 -6.69 0.66 69.26
C VAL A 49 -5.42 1.52 69.37
N LYS A 50 -4.25 0.91 69.25
CA LYS A 50 -2.95 1.57 69.02
C LYS A 50 -2.30 0.98 67.78
N ASP A 51 -2.70 1.46 66.60
CA ASP A 51 -1.84 1.68 65.42
C ASP A 51 -2.71 2.03 64.21
N THR A 52 -2.88 3.33 63.92
CA THR A 52 -3.32 3.82 62.60
C THR A 52 -3.03 5.31 62.44
N VAL A 53 -1.75 5.67 62.30
CA VAL A 53 -1.33 6.97 61.71
C VAL A 53 -0.15 6.72 60.77
N LYS A 54 -0.43 6.04 59.65
CA LYS A 54 0.41 5.95 58.44
C LYS A 54 -0.45 5.34 57.32
N GLU A 55 -0.20 5.81 56.09
CA GLU A 55 -0.81 5.35 54.83
C GLU A 55 -2.27 5.77 54.53
N GLU A 56 -2.47 7.07 54.31
CA GLU A 56 -3.55 7.59 53.44
C GLU A 56 -2.99 8.58 52.38
N THR A 57 -1.90 8.22 51.70
CA THR A 57 -1.39 8.95 50.50
C THR A 57 -0.58 8.05 49.56
N LYS A 58 -1.09 6.86 49.19
CA LYS A 58 -0.53 6.07 48.06
C LYS A 58 -1.38 4.86 47.62
N GLU A 59 -2.44 5.10 46.86
CA GLU A 59 -2.93 4.11 45.88
C GLU A 59 -3.34 4.81 44.58
N GLU A 60 -2.36 5.12 43.71
CA GLU A 60 -2.61 4.81 42.30
C GLU A 60 -2.75 3.29 42.27
N THR A 61 -4.00 2.83 42.18
CA THR A 61 -4.39 1.43 42.41
C THR A 61 -3.47 0.44 41.68
N GLU A 62 -2.91 -0.53 42.41
CA GLU A 62 -1.93 -1.52 41.91
C GLU A 62 -2.41 -2.23 40.61
N ILE A 63 -3.72 -2.27 40.40
CA ILE A 63 -4.46 -2.69 39.20
C ILE A 63 -3.86 -2.15 37.89
N TRP A 64 -3.51 -0.86 37.84
CA TRP A 64 -3.05 -0.17 36.63
C TRP A 64 -1.52 -0.09 36.51
N LYS A 65 -0.79 -0.59 37.51
CA LYS A 65 0.67 -0.55 37.58
C LYS A 65 1.29 -1.30 36.41
N GLY A 66 2.03 -0.57 35.57
CA GLY A 66 2.62 -1.10 34.33
C GLY A 66 1.65 -1.24 33.15
N LYS A 67 0.38 -0.86 33.30
CA LYS A 67 -0.67 -0.94 32.25
C LYS A 67 -1.11 0.43 31.73
N GLY A 68 -0.26 1.45 31.88
CA GLY A 68 -0.55 2.83 31.47
C GLY A 68 -0.59 3.81 32.64
N LYS A 69 -0.92 5.07 32.34
CA LYS A 69 -1.03 6.19 33.31
C LYS A 69 -2.34 6.98 33.13
N GLY A 70 -3.29 6.43 32.38
CA GLY A 70 -4.53 7.11 32.01
C GLY A 70 -4.32 8.37 31.16
N THR A 71 -3.23 8.47 30.39
CA THR A 71 -2.94 9.63 29.52
C THR A 71 -3.13 9.27 28.05
N LYS A 72 -3.28 10.25 27.16
CA LYS A 72 -3.47 10.02 25.71
C LYS A 72 -2.38 9.14 25.07
N THR A 73 -1.13 9.28 25.52
CA THR A 73 0.03 8.52 25.03
C THR A 73 0.33 7.25 25.82
N ALA A 74 -0.22 7.11 27.03
CA ALA A 74 -0.13 5.93 27.86
C ALA A 74 -1.50 5.65 28.52
N PRO A 75 -2.51 5.23 27.73
CA PRO A 75 -3.85 4.93 28.25
C PRO A 75 -3.80 3.71 29.16
N TYR A 76 -4.75 3.62 30.08
CA TYR A 76 -4.98 2.40 30.85
C TYR A 76 -5.45 1.29 29.91
N LEU A 77 -4.66 0.22 29.82
CA LEU A 77 -4.90 -0.89 28.91
C LEU A 77 -5.83 -1.92 29.54
N ILE A 78 -6.89 -2.28 28.83
CA ILE A 78 -7.86 -3.31 29.19
C ILE A 78 -7.75 -4.44 28.16
N SER A 79 -7.58 -5.66 28.64
CA SER A 79 -7.27 -6.87 27.87
C SER A 79 -8.07 -8.10 28.34
N SER A 80 -8.75 -8.01 29.48
CA SER A 80 -9.56 -9.07 30.07
C SER A 80 -10.85 -8.55 30.73
N ALA A 81 -11.78 -9.48 31.01
CA ALA A 81 -13.00 -9.21 31.76
C ALA A 81 -12.72 -8.75 33.20
N ASP A 82 -11.68 -9.31 33.85
CA ASP A 82 -11.33 -8.93 35.22
C ASP A 82 -10.85 -7.48 35.34
N GLU A 83 -10.16 -6.97 34.31
CA GLU A 83 -9.70 -5.57 34.25
C GLU A 83 -10.87 -4.61 34.06
N TRP A 84 -11.84 -4.99 33.21
CA TRP A 84 -13.11 -4.27 33.07
C TRP A 84 -13.89 -4.26 34.39
N LYS A 85 -14.03 -5.41 35.05
CA LYS A 85 -14.67 -5.56 36.36
C LYS A 85 -14.00 -4.70 37.43
N GLN A 86 -12.68 -4.61 37.42
CA GLN A 86 -11.91 -3.75 38.32
C GLN A 86 -12.18 -2.26 38.07
N LEU A 87 -12.23 -1.82 36.81
CA LEU A 87 -12.66 -0.46 36.45
C LEU A 87 -14.09 -0.18 36.95
N ALA A 88 -15.04 -1.10 36.68
CA ALA A 88 -16.42 -1.00 37.14
C ALA A 88 -16.49 -0.87 38.68
N VAL A 89 -15.73 -1.67 39.44
CA VAL A 89 -15.67 -1.58 40.90
C VAL A 89 -15.17 -0.22 41.40
N LEU A 90 -14.18 0.39 40.72
CA LEU A 90 -13.65 1.70 41.11
C LEU A 90 -14.64 2.83 40.79
N VAL A 91 -15.21 2.85 39.58
CA VAL A 91 -16.26 3.83 39.22
C VAL A 91 -17.46 3.69 40.15
N ASN A 92 -17.89 2.46 40.44
CA ASN A 92 -19.02 2.18 41.34
C ASN A 92 -18.70 2.45 42.83
N LYS A 93 -17.45 2.82 43.17
CA LYS A 93 -17.08 3.40 44.48
C LYS A 93 -17.06 4.94 44.50
N GLY A 94 -17.03 5.59 43.33
CA GLY A 94 -17.02 7.06 43.19
C GLY A 94 -15.87 7.62 42.35
N GLU A 95 -14.94 6.79 41.89
CA GLU A 95 -13.82 7.24 41.05
C GLU A 95 -14.28 7.54 39.62
N SER A 96 -14.49 8.82 39.28
CA SER A 96 -15.04 9.19 37.96
C SER A 96 -14.08 8.97 36.79
N PHE A 97 -12.77 8.95 37.04
CA PHE A 97 -11.71 8.94 36.02
C PHE A 97 -11.80 10.09 35.00
N SER A 98 -12.28 11.27 35.43
CA SER A 98 -12.33 12.49 34.60
C SER A 98 -11.00 12.76 33.86
N GLY A 99 -11.08 12.96 32.54
CA GLY A 99 -9.93 13.23 31.66
C GLY A 99 -8.97 12.05 31.45
N LYS A 100 -9.23 10.87 32.02
CA LYS A 100 -8.35 9.69 31.90
C LYS A 100 -8.67 8.86 30.67
N TYR A 101 -7.62 8.36 30.01
CA TYR A 101 -7.72 7.56 28.80
C TYR A 101 -7.65 6.05 29.10
N PHE A 102 -8.54 5.29 28.48
CA PHE A 102 -8.61 3.83 28.51
C PHE A 102 -8.55 3.28 27.08
N LYS A 103 -7.96 2.10 26.91
CA LYS A 103 -7.86 1.43 25.61
C LYS A 103 -8.09 -0.08 25.70
N LEU A 104 -9.01 -0.62 24.89
CA LEU A 104 -9.08 -2.06 24.68
C LEU A 104 -7.91 -2.53 23.81
N THR A 105 -7.29 -3.65 24.20
CA THR A 105 -6.22 -4.31 23.44
C THR A 105 -6.67 -5.61 22.80
N LYS A 106 -7.75 -6.21 23.33
CA LYS A 106 -8.36 -7.47 22.91
C LYS A 106 -9.89 -7.35 22.92
N ASP A 107 -10.54 -8.25 22.21
CA ASP A 107 -11.97 -8.48 22.34
C ASP A 107 -12.25 -9.17 23.69
N ILE A 108 -13.27 -8.72 24.42
CA ILE A 108 -13.59 -9.20 25.77
C ILE A 108 -15.09 -9.43 25.94
N THR A 109 -15.47 -10.29 26.90
CA THR A 109 -16.86 -10.49 27.34
C THR A 109 -17.03 -10.03 28.78
N VAL A 110 -18.08 -9.27 29.08
CA VAL A 110 -18.31 -8.62 30.38
C VAL A 110 -19.77 -8.75 30.82
N THR A 111 -20.00 -8.73 32.13
CA THR A 111 -21.36 -8.67 32.73
C THR A 111 -21.52 -7.50 33.69
N GLU A 112 -20.41 -6.97 34.23
CA GLU A 112 -20.41 -5.83 35.13
C GLU A 112 -20.59 -4.50 34.40
N MET A 113 -21.47 -3.65 34.95
CA MET A 113 -21.72 -2.30 34.43
C MET A 113 -20.75 -1.28 35.05
N ILE A 114 -20.14 -0.46 34.21
CA ILE A 114 -19.35 0.71 34.62
C ILE A 114 -20.30 1.87 34.92
N GLY A 115 -20.21 2.40 36.13
CA GLY A 115 -21.08 3.44 36.63
C GLY A 115 -22.34 2.87 37.29
N LYS A 116 -22.96 3.71 38.14
CA LYS A 116 -24.16 3.32 38.90
C LYS A 116 -25.17 4.46 38.95
N ASN A 117 -26.43 4.10 38.78
CA ASN A 117 -27.57 4.97 38.99
C ASN A 117 -28.34 4.51 40.25
N GLU A 118 -28.13 5.20 41.38
CA GLU A 118 -28.71 4.81 42.68
C GLU A 118 -30.06 5.46 43.00
N HIS A 119 -30.53 6.39 42.15
CA HIS A 119 -31.82 7.05 42.32
C HIS A 119 -32.65 6.93 41.04
N PRO A 120 -33.83 6.30 41.06
CA PRO A 120 -34.64 6.12 39.85
C PRO A 120 -35.16 7.44 39.25
N ASN A 121 -35.12 8.52 40.03
CA ASN A 121 -35.71 9.83 39.73
C ASN A 121 -34.67 10.97 39.64
N GLU A 122 -33.38 10.69 39.88
CA GLU A 122 -32.32 11.70 39.92
C GLU A 122 -31.10 11.28 39.09
N THR A 123 -30.11 12.17 38.97
CA THR A 123 -28.92 11.99 38.14
C THR A 123 -28.08 10.77 38.53
N VAL A 124 -27.35 10.19 37.55
CA VAL A 124 -26.31 9.18 37.79
C VAL A 124 -25.45 9.52 39.00
N SER A 125 -25.49 8.70 40.05
CA SER A 125 -24.78 8.97 41.30
C SER A 125 -23.28 8.70 41.20
N ARG A 126 -22.86 7.79 40.31
CA ARG A 126 -21.46 7.39 40.12
C ARG A 126 -21.15 7.27 38.62
N PRO A 127 -20.95 8.38 37.90
CA PRO A 127 -20.69 8.36 36.46
C PRO A 127 -19.23 8.08 36.12
N PHE A 128 -19.00 7.45 34.97
CA PHE A 128 -17.70 7.44 34.31
C PHE A 128 -17.49 8.71 33.47
N SER A 129 -16.32 9.32 33.57
CA SER A 129 -15.93 10.58 32.92
C SER A 129 -14.62 10.46 32.13
N GLY A 130 -14.22 9.24 31.78
CA GLY A 130 -13.03 8.98 31.00
C GLY A 130 -13.24 9.00 29.48
N ILE A 131 -12.13 8.81 28.77
CA ILE A 131 -12.04 8.68 27.33
C ILE A 131 -11.73 7.21 27.01
N PHE A 132 -12.70 6.49 26.46
CA PHE A 132 -12.60 5.06 26.17
C PHE A 132 -12.40 4.80 24.67
N ASP A 133 -11.22 4.28 24.31
CA ASP A 133 -10.87 3.89 22.94
C ASP A 133 -10.94 2.37 22.77
N GLY A 134 -12.01 1.89 22.13
CA GLY A 134 -12.20 0.49 21.80
C GLY A 134 -11.15 -0.06 20.83
N ASN A 135 -10.38 0.79 20.13
CA ASN A 135 -9.27 0.38 19.26
C ASN A 135 -9.65 -0.69 18.22
N GLY A 136 -10.88 -0.63 17.70
CA GLY A 136 -11.45 -1.58 16.74
C GLY A 136 -11.82 -2.95 17.33
N ARG A 137 -11.85 -3.09 18.66
CA ARG A 137 -12.14 -4.35 19.37
C ARG A 137 -13.64 -4.53 19.65
N THR A 138 -14.01 -5.77 19.91
CA THR A 138 -15.37 -6.16 20.30
C THR A 138 -15.53 -6.23 21.82
N LEU A 139 -16.50 -5.50 22.36
CA LEU A 139 -17.02 -5.66 23.72
C LEU A 139 -18.31 -6.49 23.66
N THR A 140 -18.26 -7.71 24.15
CA THR A 140 -19.47 -8.57 24.28
C THR A 140 -20.07 -8.37 25.67
N VAL A 141 -21.35 -8.03 25.76
CA VAL A 141 -22.01 -7.67 27.01
C VAL A 141 -23.20 -8.59 27.28
N LYS A 142 -23.33 -9.09 28.50
CA LYS A 142 -24.50 -9.87 28.94
C LYS A 142 -25.02 -9.31 30.26
N ILE A 143 -26.16 -8.64 30.21
CA ILE A 143 -26.86 -8.11 31.38
C ILE A 143 -28.27 -8.70 31.36
N ASP A 144 -28.59 -9.53 32.35
CA ASP A 144 -29.93 -10.10 32.51
C ASP A 144 -30.41 -9.87 33.94
N GLU A 145 -31.49 -9.12 34.06
CA GLU A 145 -32.15 -8.77 35.31
C GLU A 145 -33.63 -9.18 35.30
N SER A 146 -34.00 -10.19 34.50
CA SER A 146 -35.36 -10.76 34.45
C SER A 146 -35.90 -11.16 35.82
N GLU A 147 -35.07 -11.81 36.62
CA GLU A 147 -35.37 -12.28 37.99
C GLU A 147 -35.27 -11.19 39.07
N LYS A 148 -35.04 -9.92 38.71
CA LYS A 148 -34.98 -8.80 39.68
C LYS A 148 -36.31 -8.05 39.76
N ASP A 149 -36.79 -7.86 40.99
CA ASP A 149 -37.91 -6.96 41.30
C ASP A 149 -37.52 -5.49 41.08
N ASP A 150 -36.32 -5.09 41.55
CA ASP A 150 -35.74 -3.76 41.40
C ASP A 150 -34.65 -3.79 40.30
N LYS A 151 -35.08 -3.52 39.06
CA LYS A 151 -34.21 -3.57 37.87
C LYS A 151 -33.43 -2.26 37.71
N THR A 152 -32.21 -2.34 37.18
CA THR A 152 -31.33 -1.18 37.01
C THR A 152 -31.92 -0.18 36.00
N HIS A 153 -32.19 1.05 36.46
CA HIS A 153 -32.55 2.16 35.57
C HIS A 153 -31.31 2.61 34.78
N GLY A 154 -31.31 2.39 33.46
CA GLY A 154 -30.15 2.64 32.62
C GLY A 154 -29.16 1.48 32.55
N ALA A 155 -29.63 0.25 32.35
CA ALA A 155 -28.74 -0.89 32.16
C ALA A 155 -28.01 -0.84 30.81
N ALA A 156 -26.68 -0.86 30.86
CA ALA A 156 -25.76 -0.77 29.73
C ALA A 156 -24.33 -1.12 30.20
N PRO A 157 -23.36 -1.45 29.31
CA PRO A 157 -21.97 -1.62 29.72
C PRO A 157 -21.40 -0.36 30.42
N PHE A 158 -21.79 0.83 29.97
CA PHE A 158 -21.64 2.07 30.73
C PHE A 158 -23.01 2.50 31.28
N CYS A 159 -23.42 1.99 32.43
CA CYS A 159 -24.71 2.32 33.06
C CYS A 159 -24.88 3.84 33.26
N GLY A 160 -23.80 4.55 33.57
CA GLY A 160 -23.84 6.00 33.73
C GLY A 160 -22.54 6.71 33.35
N VAL A 161 -22.63 7.77 32.56
CA VAL A 161 -21.50 8.60 32.14
C VAL A 161 -21.76 10.09 32.35
N LYS A 162 -20.68 10.86 32.48
CA LYS A 162 -20.70 12.32 32.52
C LYS A 162 -19.43 12.86 31.87
N ASP A 163 -19.54 13.76 30.91
CA ASP A 163 -18.38 14.38 30.25
C ASP A 163 -17.38 13.35 29.67
N ALA A 164 -17.92 12.38 28.93
CA ALA A 164 -17.21 11.19 28.48
C ALA A 164 -17.06 11.12 26.95
N VAL A 165 -16.05 10.39 26.50
CA VAL A 165 -15.83 10.08 25.07
C VAL A 165 -15.69 8.57 24.90
N ILE A 166 -16.46 7.97 24.00
CA ILE A 166 -16.41 6.53 23.69
C ILE A 166 -16.24 6.36 22.19
N LYS A 167 -15.22 5.63 21.75
CA LYS A 167 -14.94 5.51 20.31
C LYS A 167 -14.30 4.21 19.85
N ASN A 168 -14.30 3.99 18.54
CA ASN A 168 -13.62 2.88 17.85
C ASN A 168 -14.00 1.50 18.43
N LEU A 169 -15.29 1.23 18.63
CA LEU A 169 -15.75 0.08 19.39
C LEU A 169 -16.85 -0.68 18.64
N VAL A 170 -16.80 -2.00 18.66
CA VAL A 170 -17.95 -2.85 18.32
C VAL A 170 -18.54 -3.36 19.63
N VAL A 171 -19.84 -3.19 19.86
CA VAL A 171 -20.53 -3.73 21.04
C VAL A 171 -21.55 -4.76 20.61
N LYS A 172 -21.40 -5.98 21.10
CA LYS A 172 -22.36 -7.08 20.92
C LYS A 172 -23.05 -7.34 22.26
N SER A 173 -24.28 -6.88 22.45
CA SER A 173 -24.91 -6.93 23.79
C SER A 173 -26.25 -7.66 23.80
N SER A 174 -26.48 -8.46 24.83
CA SER A 174 -27.82 -8.93 25.21
C SER A 174 -28.16 -8.31 26.56
N ILE A 175 -29.22 -7.49 26.59
CA ILE A 175 -29.59 -6.67 27.74
C ILE A 175 -31.08 -6.83 28.02
N TYR A 176 -31.40 -7.42 29.19
CA TYR A 176 -32.73 -7.41 29.77
C TYR A 176 -32.69 -6.70 31.12
N SER A 177 -33.42 -5.59 31.27
CA SER A 177 -33.51 -4.80 32.50
C SER A 177 -34.73 -3.86 32.47
N GLY A 178 -34.76 -2.82 33.30
CA GLY A 178 -35.88 -1.89 33.44
C GLY A 178 -35.89 -0.79 32.37
N ILE A 179 -36.34 0.41 32.77
CA ILE A 179 -36.39 1.58 31.89
C ILE A 179 -35.01 2.09 31.48
N HIS A 180 -34.94 2.77 30.33
CA HIS A 180 -33.71 3.36 29.78
C HIS A 180 -32.60 2.34 29.48
N SER A 181 -32.93 1.08 29.19
CA SER A 181 -31.94 0.07 28.81
C SER A 181 -31.32 0.39 27.44
N ALA A 182 -30.00 0.20 27.28
CA ALA A 182 -29.30 0.55 26.05
C ALA A 182 -28.01 -0.22 25.79
N GLY A 183 -27.65 -0.36 24.51
CA GLY A 183 -26.52 -1.19 24.08
C GLY A 183 -25.13 -0.65 24.45
N LEU A 184 -24.98 0.66 24.69
CA LEU A 184 -23.68 1.28 25.04
C LEU A 184 -23.73 2.09 26.33
N VAL A 185 -24.61 3.10 26.42
CA VAL A 185 -24.69 4.03 27.57
C VAL A 185 -26.10 4.02 28.14
N GLY A 186 -26.25 3.71 29.42
CA GLY A 186 -27.57 3.71 30.06
C GLY A 186 -28.07 5.13 30.24
N VAL A 187 -27.28 5.94 30.94
CA VAL A 187 -27.61 7.33 31.27
C VAL A 187 -26.42 8.24 31.02
N SER A 188 -26.67 9.43 30.46
CA SER A 188 -25.66 10.45 30.16
C SER A 188 -25.97 11.78 30.83
N LEU A 189 -24.90 12.52 31.17
CA LEU A 189 -24.92 13.86 31.77
C LEU A 189 -23.82 14.74 31.13
N GLY A 190 -24.02 16.06 31.15
CA GLY A 190 -22.99 17.02 30.69
C GLY A 190 -22.74 16.90 29.19
N THR A 191 -21.54 16.46 28.81
CA THR A 191 -21.16 16.17 27.42
C THR A 191 -20.98 14.66 27.17
N LEU A 192 -21.31 14.19 25.97
CA LEU A 192 -21.03 12.82 25.53
C LEU A 192 -20.68 12.79 24.04
N GLU A 193 -19.49 12.30 23.71
CA GLU A 193 -19.10 12.03 22.31
C GLU A 193 -18.99 10.52 22.08
N ILE A 194 -19.78 10.01 21.14
CA ILE A 194 -19.71 8.65 20.62
C ILE A 194 -19.22 8.73 19.17
N ASN A 195 -18.07 8.13 18.87
CA ASN A 195 -17.43 8.22 17.55
C ASN A 195 -16.98 6.86 17.01
N ASN A 196 -17.36 6.49 15.79
CA ASN A 196 -16.90 5.23 15.17
C ASN A 196 -17.26 3.99 16.02
N VAL A 197 -18.53 3.91 16.46
CA VAL A 197 -19.05 2.81 17.29
C VAL A 197 -20.19 2.08 16.58
N LEU A 198 -20.08 0.76 16.47
CA LEU A 198 -21.14 -0.12 15.98
C LEU A 198 -21.78 -0.86 17.17
N VAL A 199 -23.10 -0.81 17.30
CA VAL A 199 -23.85 -1.53 18.33
C VAL A 199 -24.75 -2.59 17.69
N GLU A 200 -24.46 -3.85 17.99
CA GLU A 200 -25.17 -5.05 17.58
C GLU A 200 -25.85 -5.67 18.83
N ALA A 201 -26.98 -5.10 19.24
CA ALA A 201 -27.59 -5.38 20.54
C ALA A 201 -28.98 -6.02 20.43
N ASP A 202 -29.35 -6.97 21.29
CA ASP A 202 -30.76 -7.28 21.59
C ASP A 202 -31.09 -6.69 22.97
N ILE A 203 -31.90 -5.64 22.96
CA ILE A 203 -32.25 -4.85 24.15
C ILE A 203 -33.74 -5.05 24.41
N SER A 204 -34.09 -5.52 25.60
CA SER A 204 -35.47 -5.72 26.03
C SER A 204 -35.64 -5.18 27.44
N GLY A 205 -36.15 -3.96 27.55
CA GLY A 205 -36.56 -3.39 28.84
C GLY A 205 -37.98 -2.82 28.81
N ASP A 206 -38.37 -2.15 29.89
CA ASP A 206 -39.75 -1.70 30.08
C ASP A 206 -40.15 -0.59 29.09
N THR A 207 -39.57 0.61 29.17
CA THR A 207 -39.83 1.71 28.23
C THR A 207 -38.62 2.64 28.14
N HIS A 208 -38.64 3.53 27.14
CA HIS A 208 -37.60 4.52 26.86
C HIS A 208 -36.23 3.91 26.52
N ASN A 209 -36.22 2.75 25.85
CA ASN A 209 -35.00 2.05 25.52
C ASN A 209 -34.36 2.63 24.24
N GLY A 210 -33.03 2.71 24.22
CA GLY A 210 -32.27 3.28 23.11
C GLY A 210 -31.21 2.32 22.60
N GLY A 211 -31.06 2.20 21.27
CA GLY A 211 -30.05 1.30 20.70
C GLY A 211 -28.61 1.62 21.15
N LEU A 212 -28.24 2.90 21.26
CA LEU A 212 -26.94 3.36 21.76
C LEU A 212 -27.02 3.93 23.18
N VAL A 213 -27.93 4.87 23.43
CA VAL A 213 -28.04 5.61 24.70
C VAL A 213 -29.45 5.49 25.26
N GLY A 214 -29.62 5.14 26.54
CA GLY A 214 -30.93 5.02 27.17
C GLY A 214 -31.56 6.38 27.45
N HIS A 215 -30.88 7.20 28.26
CA HIS A 215 -31.37 8.50 28.69
C HIS A 215 -30.31 9.60 28.58
N SER A 216 -30.72 10.74 28.01
CA SER A 216 -30.01 12.02 28.01
C SER A 216 -30.61 12.99 29.02
N PHE A 217 -29.98 13.18 30.18
CA PHE A 217 -30.37 14.23 31.15
C PHE A 217 -29.81 15.58 30.70
N ASN A 218 -30.45 16.18 29.69
CA ASN A 218 -30.02 17.45 29.06
C ASN A 218 -28.57 17.43 28.54
N THR A 219 -28.08 16.26 28.12
CA THR A 219 -26.71 16.09 27.62
C THR A 219 -26.51 16.83 26.29
N VAL A 220 -25.36 17.49 26.14
CA VAL A 220 -24.83 17.92 24.84
C VAL A 220 -24.12 16.73 24.21
N MET A 221 -24.81 16.03 23.31
CA MET A 221 -24.41 14.73 22.79
C MET A 221 -24.00 14.81 21.31
N LYS A 222 -22.92 14.12 20.95
CA LYS A 222 -22.50 13.92 19.57
C LYS A 222 -22.41 12.43 19.27
N ILE A 223 -23.20 11.94 18.33
CA ILE A 223 -23.12 10.58 17.80
C ILE A 223 -22.63 10.68 16.35
N THR A 224 -21.41 10.21 16.08
CA THR A 224 -20.72 10.49 14.82
C THR A 224 -20.06 9.24 14.24
N ASN A 225 -20.24 8.99 12.95
CA ASN A 225 -19.65 7.83 12.27
C ASN A 225 -20.10 6.48 12.91
N CYS A 226 -21.32 6.37 13.47
CA CYS A 226 -21.77 5.21 14.24
C CYS A 226 -22.77 4.31 13.50
N GLY A 227 -22.97 3.08 13.99
CA GLY A 227 -23.97 2.16 13.47
C GLY A 227 -24.82 1.50 14.56
N PHE A 228 -26.07 1.17 14.23
CA PHE A 228 -26.92 0.28 15.01
C PHE A 228 -27.49 -0.81 14.11
N THR A 229 -27.23 -2.09 14.41
CA THR A 229 -27.74 -3.27 13.68
C THR A 229 -28.57 -4.20 14.56
N GLY A 230 -28.87 -3.77 15.77
CA GLY A 230 -29.55 -4.57 16.79
C GLY A 230 -31.08 -4.56 16.70
N ARG A 231 -31.69 -5.03 17.78
CA ARG A 231 -33.12 -5.00 18.08
C ARG A 231 -33.35 -4.26 19.39
N VAL A 232 -34.31 -3.33 19.39
CA VAL A 232 -34.82 -2.69 20.62
C VAL A 232 -36.27 -3.12 20.83
N LYS A 233 -36.57 -3.63 22.02
CA LYS A 233 -37.92 -3.91 22.50
C LYS A 233 -38.25 -2.99 23.67
N ALA A 234 -39.46 -2.43 23.65
CA ALA A 234 -40.05 -1.65 24.72
C ALA A 234 -41.57 -1.83 24.71
N SER A 235 -42.23 -1.55 25.84
CA SER A 235 -43.70 -1.57 25.98
C SER A 235 -44.39 -0.31 25.46
N ASP A 236 -43.67 0.81 25.34
CA ASP A 236 -44.22 2.07 24.85
C ASP A 236 -43.23 2.83 23.94
N VAL A 237 -42.14 3.38 24.47
CA VAL A 237 -41.17 4.17 23.68
C VAL A 237 -39.89 3.39 23.43
N ALA A 238 -39.47 3.30 22.17
CA ALA A 238 -38.15 2.81 21.78
C ALA A 238 -37.53 3.65 20.66
N CYS A 239 -36.22 3.89 20.77
CA CYS A 239 -35.46 4.66 19.78
C CYS A 239 -34.23 3.90 19.29
N ALA A 240 -33.86 4.06 18.02
CA ALA A 240 -32.70 3.32 17.49
C ALA A 240 -31.35 3.89 17.98
N LEU A 241 -31.29 5.17 18.36
CA LEU A 241 -30.10 5.78 18.95
C LEU A 241 -30.29 6.15 20.43
N VAL A 242 -31.17 7.12 20.75
CA VAL A 242 -31.32 7.69 22.11
C VAL A 242 -32.74 7.49 22.64
N GLY A 243 -32.93 6.69 23.68
CA GLY A 243 -34.24 6.26 24.17
C GLY A 243 -35.13 7.41 24.68
N TRP A 244 -34.60 8.26 25.55
CA TRP A 244 -35.31 9.42 26.12
C TRP A 244 -34.39 10.62 26.37
N CYS A 245 -34.98 11.82 26.33
CA CYS A 245 -34.28 13.09 26.49
C CYS A 245 -35.01 14.01 27.48
N GLY A 246 -34.25 14.65 28.36
CA GLY A 246 -34.70 15.79 29.14
C GLY A 246 -34.99 17.02 28.24
N PRO A 247 -35.71 18.03 28.78
CA PRO A 247 -36.31 19.13 28.00
C PRO A 247 -35.30 20.04 27.27
N ASP A 248 -34.04 20.06 27.68
CA ASP A 248 -32.99 20.94 27.12
C ASP A 248 -31.88 20.13 26.41
N ALA A 249 -32.13 18.87 26.07
CA ALA A 249 -31.15 18.03 25.39
C ALA A 249 -30.73 18.60 24.03
N ASN A 250 -29.44 18.49 23.70
CA ASN A 250 -28.88 18.97 22.45
C ASN A 250 -28.05 17.86 21.79
N ILE A 251 -28.63 17.20 20.80
CA ILE A 251 -28.07 15.99 20.18
C ILE A 251 -27.68 16.31 18.74
N THR A 252 -26.44 16.04 18.38
CA THR A 252 -25.95 16.07 16.99
C THR A 252 -25.67 14.64 16.54
N VAL A 253 -26.32 14.20 15.47
CA VAL A 253 -26.08 12.88 14.85
C VAL A 253 -25.58 13.08 13.43
N SER A 254 -24.44 12.46 13.09
CA SER A 254 -23.96 12.49 11.71
C SER A 254 -23.16 11.29 11.24
N ASN A 255 -23.26 10.98 9.95
CA ASN A 255 -22.57 9.87 9.28
C ASN A 255 -22.95 8.49 9.88
N CYS A 256 -24.23 8.31 10.23
CA CYS A 256 -24.71 7.15 10.99
C CYS A 256 -25.68 6.25 10.20
N LEU A 257 -25.55 4.93 10.39
CA LEU A 257 -26.43 3.92 9.79
C LEU A 257 -27.27 3.22 10.86
N ILE A 258 -28.59 3.28 10.69
CA ILE A 258 -29.56 2.51 11.47
C ILE A 258 -30.06 1.38 10.55
N ASN A 259 -29.64 0.15 10.83
CA ASN A 259 -30.05 -1.05 10.11
C ASN A 259 -30.46 -2.14 11.12
N GLY A 260 -31.32 -1.73 12.06
CA GLY A 260 -31.82 -2.55 13.16
C GLY A 260 -33.35 -2.67 13.13
N THR A 261 -33.91 -3.29 14.16
CA THR A 261 -35.37 -3.48 14.32
C THR A 261 -35.87 -2.90 15.63
N ILE A 262 -37.12 -2.44 15.65
CA ILE A 262 -37.82 -2.04 16.88
C ILE A 262 -39.11 -2.84 17.00
N ALA A 263 -39.38 -3.35 18.21
CA ALA A 263 -40.48 -4.27 18.49
C ALA A 263 -41.31 -3.84 19.71
N ASP A 264 -42.60 -4.19 19.66
CA ASP A 264 -43.63 -4.02 20.71
C ASP A 264 -43.94 -2.58 21.16
N ALA A 265 -43.16 -1.59 20.72
CA ALA A 265 -43.31 -0.18 21.08
C ALA A 265 -44.54 0.51 20.43
N GLY A 266 -45.21 1.36 21.21
CA GLY A 266 -46.23 2.30 20.75
C GLY A 266 -45.63 3.43 19.92
N THR A 267 -44.52 4.01 20.40
CA THR A 267 -43.75 5.09 19.78
C THR A 267 -42.37 4.58 19.36
N VAL A 268 -42.01 4.83 18.10
CA VAL A 268 -40.75 4.42 17.48
C VAL A 268 -40.09 5.65 16.87
N ASN A 269 -38.85 5.95 17.26
CA ASN A 269 -38.07 7.02 16.64
C ASN A 269 -36.69 6.53 16.20
N ASN A 270 -36.24 7.01 15.04
CA ASN A 270 -34.90 6.77 14.54
C ASN A 270 -33.83 7.34 15.46
N ILE A 271 -33.98 8.61 15.87
CA ILE A 271 -32.93 9.31 16.61
C ILE A 271 -33.22 9.39 18.11
N ALA A 272 -34.28 10.09 18.49
CA ALA A 272 -34.56 10.41 19.89
C ALA A 272 -36.03 10.72 20.13
N GLU A 273 -36.48 10.49 21.36
CA GLU A 273 -37.74 10.99 21.95
C GLU A 273 -37.43 11.69 23.28
N GLY A 274 -38.36 12.46 23.86
CA GLY A 274 -38.12 13.11 25.15
C GLY A 274 -39.22 14.00 25.71
N MET A 275 -38.80 14.99 26.50
CA MET A 275 -39.65 16.08 27.00
C MET A 275 -39.51 17.38 26.19
N GLY A 276 -38.57 17.40 25.22
CA GLY A 276 -38.18 18.58 24.47
C GLY A 276 -36.68 18.57 24.14
N GLY A 277 -36.20 19.63 23.49
CA GLY A 277 -34.79 19.79 23.11
C GLY A 277 -34.59 19.85 21.59
N VAL A 278 -33.33 19.78 21.15
CA VAL A 278 -32.93 19.92 19.74
C VAL A 278 -32.13 18.71 19.27
N VAL A 279 -32.53 18.15 18.13
CA VAL A 279 -31.79 17.12 17.41
C VAL A 279 -31.31 17.70 16.08
N THR A 280 -30.01 17.63 15.79
CA THR A 280 -29.42 18.06 14.51
C THR A 280 -28.87 16.85 13.76
N ILE A 281 -29.32 16.64 12.53
CA ILE A 281 -29.08 15.45 11.72
C ILE A 281 -28.33 15.80 10.44
N LYS A 282 -27.27 15.07 10.12
CA LYS A 282 -26.54 15.19 8.83
C LYS A 282 -26.03 13.82 8.36
N ASN A 283 -26.37 13.40 7.15
CA ASN A 283 -25.94 12.10 6.60
C ASN A 283 -26.30 10.94 7.55
N VAL A 284 -27.59 10.70 7.79
CA VAL A 284 -28.05 9.55 8.58
C VAL A 284 -29.01 8.73 7.74
N TYR A 285 -28.72 7.45 7.59
CA TYR A 285 -29.54 6.49 6.85
C TYR A 285 -30.26 5.55 7.82
N SER A 286 -31.51 5.19 7.51
CA SER A 286 -32.25 4.21 8.30
C SER A 286 -33.16 3.28 7.52
N THR A 287 -33.24 2.02 7.95
CA THR A 287 -34.25 1.04 7.54
C THR A 287 -35.54 1.09 8.38
N LEU A 288 -35.62 1.96 9.39
CA LEU A 288 -36.76 2.10 10.29
C LEU A 288 -37.64 3.31 9.92
N GLU A 289 -38.95 3.10 9.98
CA GLU A 289 -39.95 4.15 9.90
C GLU A 289 -40.30 4.67 11.30
N ASP A 290 -40.43 6.00 11.45
CA ASP A 290 -40.89 6.60 12.71
C ASP A 290 -42.40 6.34 12.90
N LYS A 291 -42.83 6.17 14.16
CA LYS A 291 -44.21 5.88 14.55
C LYS A 291 -44.57 6.63 15.82
N GLY A 292 -45.72 7.27 15.84
CA GLY A 292 -46.16 8.09 16.97
C GLY A 292 -45.77 9.57 16.80
N ASN A 293 -45.89 10.35 17.87
CA ASN A 293 -45.48 11.75 17.87
C ASN A 293 -44.06 11.87 18.42
N ASN A 294 -43.30 12.85 17.90
CA ASN A 294 -42.01 13.22 18.44
C ASN A 294 -42.05 14.63 19.06
N SER A 295 -41.61 14.75 20.31
CA SER A 295 -41.56 16.00 21.09
C SER A 295 -40.33 16.88 20.80
N MET A 296 -39.30 16.31 20.16
CA MET A 296 -38.01 16.97 19.89
C MET A 296 -38.10 17.95 18.72
N THR A 297 -37.35 19.05 18.79
CA THR A 297 -37.14 19.93 17.64
C THR A 297 -36.05 19.35 16.72
N VAL A 298 -36.46 18.73 15.62
CA VAL A 298 -35.54 18.12 14.64
C VAL A 298 -35.09 19.13 13.58
N LYS A 299 -33.77 19.18 13.32
CA LYS A 299 -33.11 19.96 12.27
C LYS A 299 -32.38 19.02 11.32
N GLY A 300 -32.72 19.04 10.04
CA GLY A 300 -32.28 18.04 9.07
C GLY A 300 -33.23 16.84 9.03
N SER A 301 -32.82 15.74 8.41
CA SER A 301 -33.66 14.55 8.22
C SER A 301 -32.83 13.26 8.20
N VAL A 302 -33.46 12.16 8.61
CA VAL A 302 -32.99 10.80 8.31
C VAL A 302 -33.42 10.48 6.89
N THR A 303 -32.51 9.88 6.10
CA THR A 303 -32.83 9.39 4.75
C THR A 303 -33.21 7.91 4.83
N PRO A 304 -34.43 7.52 4.41
CA PRO A 304 -34.84 6.12 4.44
C PRO A 304 -34.04 5.30 3.41
N VAL A 305 -33.62 4.11 3.81
CA VAL A 305 -32.96 3.12 2.96
C VAL A 305 -33.64 1.76 3.10
N SER A 306 -33.66 0.98 2.01
CA SER A 306 -34.20 -0.38 2.01
C SER A 306 -33.44 -1.26 1.02
N GLU A 307 -33.75 -2.55 0.99
CA GLU A 307 -33.24 -3.48 -0.03
C GLU A 307 -31.69 -3.52 -0.06
N ILE A 308 -31.04 -3.45 1.11
CA ILE A 308 -29.58 -3.47 1.23
C ILE A 308 -29.07 -4.88 0.91
N LYS A 309 -28.61 -5.11 -0.33
CA LYS A 309 -27.88 -6.31 -0.73
C LYS A 309 -26.38 -6.08 -0.56
N ALA A 310 -25.69 -7.02 0.07
CA ALA A 310 -24.24 -7.02 0.09
C ALA A 310 -23.68 -7.24 -1.34
N PRO A 311 -22.48 -6.73 -1.66
CA PRO A 311 -21.71 -7.26 -2.77
C PRO A 311 -21.38 -8.74 -2.53
N GLU A 312 -21.21 -9.49 -3.60
CA GLU A 312 -20.80 -10.89 -3.59
C GLU A 312 -19.44 -11.00 -4.29
N ALA A 313 -18.62 -11.99 -3.95
CA ALA A 313 -17.42 -12.28 -4.75
C ALA A 313 -17.85 -12.61 -6.20
N VAL A 314 -16.98 -12.36 -7.17
CA VAL A 314 -17.21 -12.86 -8.53
C VAL A 314 -17.37 -14.39 -8.52
N GLU A 315 -18.28 -14.92 -9.34
CA GLU A 315 -18.58 -16.37 -9.36
C GLU A 315 -17.49 -17.19 -10.05
N GLU A 316 -16.72 -16.57 -10.95
CA GLU A 316 -15.59 -17.20 -11.63
C GLU A 316 -14.37 -17.24 -10.70
N GLU A 317 -13.70 -18.40 -10.64
CA GLU A 317 -12.45 -18.54 -9.88
C GLU A 317 -11.36 -17.70 -10.57
N LEU A 318 -11.00 -16.57 -9.94
CA LEU A 318 -9.95 -15.70 -10.44
C LEU A 318 -8.59 -16.42 -10.34
N VAL A 319 -7.90 -16.51 -11.47
CA VAL A 319 -6.52 -16.98 -11.59
C VAL A 319 -5.70 -15.85 -12.18
N TYR A 320 -4.46 -15.68 -11.72
CA TYR A 320 -3.54 -14.69 -12.26
C TYR A 320 -3.34 -14.88 -13.78
N ASP A 321 -3.60 -13.86 -14.59
CA ASP A 321 -3.35 -13.85 -16.04
C ASP A 321 -2.55 -12.61 -16.52
N GLY A 322 -2.24 -11.68 -15.60
CA GLY A 322 -1.55 -10.42 -15.87
C GLY A 322 -2.46 -9.21 -16.14
N GLU A 323 -3.79 -9.38 -16.14
CA GLU A 323 -4.77 -8.31 -16.35
C GLU A 323 -5.39 -7.82 -15.02
N GLU A 324 -6.19 -6.74 -15.04
CA GLU A 324 -6.91 -6.23 -13.86
C GLU A 324 -8.28 -6.89 -13.67
N HIS A 325 -8.45 -7.68 -12.61
CA HIS A 325 -9.70 -8.36 -12.27
C HIS A 325 -10.56 -7.57 -11.28
N GLU A 326 -11.85 -7.45 -11.57
CA GLU A 326 -12.85 -6.98 -10.60
C GLU A 326 -13.12 -8.06 -9.55
N LEU A 327 -12.98 -7.71 -8.26
CA LEU A 327 -13.03 -8.69 -7.18
C LEU A 327 -14.46 -9.08 -6.74
N ILE A 328 -15.44 -8.21 -6.97
CA ILE A 328 -16.82 -8.38 -6.49
C ILE A 328 -17.84 -7.96 -7.54
N THR A 329 -19.04 -8.53 -7.46
CA THR A 329 -20.24 -7.93 -8.06
C THR A 329 -20.75 -6.80 -7.15
N GLU A 330 -21.35 -5.76 -7.72
CA GLU A 330 -21.81 -4.62 -6.93
C GLU A 330 -22.93 -4.97 -5.94
N GLY A 331 -22.83 -4.43 -4.72
CA GLY A 331 -23.90 -4.44 -3.74
C GLY A 331 -24.91 -3.33 -4.04
N SER A 332 -26.17 -3.56 -3.73
CA SER A 332 -27.26 -2.62 -4.02
C SER A 332 -27.95 -2.11 -2.77
N VAL A 333 -28.53 -0.92 -2.87
CA VAL A 333 -29.31 -0.28 -1.80
C VAL A 333 -30.25 0.74 -2.42
N LYS A 334 -31.48 0.83 -1.91
CA LYS A 334 -32.42 1.89 -2.27
C LYS A 334 -32.21 3.10 -1.37
N GLY A 335 -32.13 4.30 -1.94
CA GLY A 335 -32.05 5.56 -1.19
C GLY A 335 -30.64 6.01 -0.77
N ALA A 336 -29.59 5.23 -1.07
CA ALA A 336 -28.20 5.56 -0.82
C ALA A 336 -27.30 5.01 -1.95
N LYS A 337 -25.97 5.10 -1.79
CA LYS A 337 -24.99 4.41 -2.64
C LYS A 337 -24.09 3.51 -1.80
N MET A 338 -23.64 2.41 -2.39
CA MET A 338 -22.55 1.60 -1.84
C MET A 338 -21.19 2.19 -2.26
N VAL A 339 -20.18 2.07 -1.40
CA VAL A 339 -18.79 2.43 -1.69
C VAL A 339 -17.84 1.37 -1.15
N TYR A 340 -16.69 1.21 -1.81
CA TYR A 340 -15.76 0.09 -1.66
C TYR A 340 -14.32 0.54 -1.39
N SER A 341 -13.51 -0.31 -0.74
CA SER A 341 -12.07 -0.10 -0.53
C SER A 341 -11.35 -1.43 -0.28
N LEU A 342 -10.06 -1.55 -0.64
CA LEU A 342 -9.22 -2.71 -0.28
C LEU A 342 -8.77 -2.69 1.19
N THR A 343 -8.99 -1.60 1.93
CA THR A 343 -8.62 -1.48 3.35
C THR A 343 -9.72 -0.79 4.15
N VAL A 344 -9.92 -1.20 5.41
CA VAL A 344 -11.00 -0.69 6.29
C VAL A 344 -10.90 0.81 6.59
N ASP A 345 -9.69 1.35 6.60
CA ASP A 345 -9.40 2.78 6.83
C ASP A 345 -8.93 3.52 5.57
N GLY A 346 -9.08 2.88 4.40
CA GLY A 346 -8.72 3.43 3.11
C GLY A 346 -9.69 4.49 2.60
N LYS A 347 -9.36 5.06 1.43
CA LYS A 347 -10.31 5.84 0.65
C LYS A 347 -11.39 4.89 0.11
N TYR A 348 -12.65 5.24 0.35
CA TYR A 348 -13.80 4.55 -0.21
C TYR A 348 -14.27 5.27 -1.49
N THR A 349 -14.56 4.50 -2.54
CA THR A 349 -15.02 4.97 -3.86
C THR A 349 -16.24 4.20 -4.32
N THR A 350 -17.00 4.71 -5.30
CA THR A 350 -18.09 3.94 -5.94
C THR A 350 -17.58 2.83 -6.84
N ASP A 351 -16.33 2.94 -7.30
CA ASP A 351 -15.72 2.04 -8.26
C ASP A 351 -15.39 0.68 -7.60
N ILE A 352 -15.64 -0.42 -8.32
CA ILE A 352 -15.33 -1.78 -7.86
C ILE A 352 -13.79 -1.93 -7.80
N PRO A 353 -13.21 -2.38 -6.67
CA PRO A 353 -11.77 -2.56 -6.59
C PRO A 353 -11.26 -3.64 -7.53
N LYS A 354 -10.16 -3.33 -8.21
CA LYS A 354 -9.44 -4.24 -9.09
C LYS A 354 -8.06 -4.57 -8.54
N VAL A 355 -7.55 -5.74 -8.90
CA VAL A 355 -6.18 -6.20 -8.62
C VAL A 355 -5.68 -7.07 -9.77
N THR A 356 -4.36 -7.16 -9.92
CA THR A 356 -3.72 -8.05 -10.91
C THR A 356 -3.07 -9.27 -10.24
N ASN A 357 -2.38 -9.09 -9.11
CA ASN A 357 -1.63 -10.17 -8.46
C ASN A 357 -2.52 -11.23 -7.79
N ALA A 358 -1.95 -12.42 -7.59
CA ALA A 358 -2.54 -13.47 -6.78
C ALA A 358 -2.57 -13.12 -5.28
N GLY A 359 -3.55 -13.63 -4.52
CA GLY A 359 -3.62 -13.47 -3.07
C GLY A 359 -5.04 -13.46 -2.46
N GLU A 360 -5.10 -13.45 -1.11
CA GLU A 360 -6.36 -13.21 -0.37
C GLU A 360 -6.60 -11.70 -0.20
N TYR A 361 -7.67 -11.21 -0.82
CA TYR A 361 -8.13 -9.83 -0.74
C TYR A 361 -9.37 -9.71 0.16
N LYS A 362 -9.52 -8.53 0.78
CA LYS A 362 -10.72 -8.13 1.52
C LYS A 362 -11.28 -6.86 0.91
N VAL A 363 -12.35 -6.99 0.14
CA VAL A 363 -13.09 -5.84 -0.37
C VAL A 363 -14.05 -5.35 0.70
N TRP A 364 -13.68 -4.25 1.34
CA TRP A 364 -14.51 -3.58 2.34
C TRP A 364 -15.58 -2.74 1.66
N TYR A 365 -16.81 -2.79 2.17
CA TYR A 365 -17.96 -2.05 1.64
C TYR A 365 -18.78 -1.40 2.76
N LYS A 366 -19.38 -0.24 2.47
CA LYS A 366 -20.33 0.48 3.33
C LYS A 366 -21.20 1.43 2.49
N LEU A 367 -22.20 2.06 3.11
CA LEU A 367 -22.92 3.16 2.46
C LEU A 367 -22.07 4.44 2.42
N GLU A 368 -22.22 5.22 1.35
CA GLU A 368 -21.51 6.50 1.14
C GLU A 368 -21.68 7.43 2.36
N GLY A 369 -20.59 8.05 2.81
CA GLY A 369 -20.60 8.99 3.93
C GLY A 369 -20.78 8.37 5.33
N MET A 370 -20.93 7.05 5.48
CA MET A 370 -21.01 6.39 6.80
C MET A 370 -19.63 6.18 7.45
N GLY A 371 -19.63 5.99 8.78
CA GLY A 371 -18.44 5.62 9.55
C GLY A 371 -17.84 4.26 9.18
N ASN A 372 -16.53 4.07 9.43
CA ASN A 372 -15.85 2.81 9.12
C ASN A 372 -16.32 1.65 10.01
N CYS A 373 -16.86 1.92 11.21
CA CYS A 373 -17.46 0.87 12.04
C CYS A 373 -18.66 0.17 11.39
N THR A 374 -19.29 0.76 10.37
CA THR A 374 -20.39 0.12 9.62
C THR A 374 -19.88 -0.69 8.42
N ALA A 375 -18.56 -0.68 8.15
CA ALA A 375 -17.99 -1.39 7.03
C ALA A 375 -17.94 -2.89 7.29
N LYS A 376 -18.35 -3.65 6.27
CA LYS A 376 -18.21 -5.11 6.19
C LYS A 376 -17.21 -5.43 5.09
N PHE A 377 -16.81 -6.69 4.94
CA PHE A 377 -15.96 -7.10 3.83
C PHE A 377 -16.43 -8.40 3.18
N VAL A 378 -16.12 -8.53 1.90
CA VAL A 378 -16.14 -9.80 1.15
C VAL A 378 -14.69 -10.29 1.07
N LYS A 379 -14.46 -11.58 1.29
CA LYS A 379 -13.19 -12.23 0.97
C LYS A 379 -13.21 -12.67 -0.48
N VAL A 380 -12.11 -12.42 -1.20
CA VAL A 380 -11.92 -12.85 -2.58
C VAL A 380 -10.50 -13.39 -2.68
N ASN A 381 -10.30 -14.51 -3.38
CA ASN A 381 -8.99 -15.09 -3.61
C ASN A 381 -8.68 -15.07 -5.10
N VAL A 382 -7.56 -14.50 -5.48
CA VAL A 382 -6.98 -14.69 -6.81
C VAL A 382 -5.95 -15.80 -6.68
N ALA A 383 -6.18 -16.93 -7.32
CA ALA A 383 -5.25 -18.05 -7.35
C ALA A 383 -4.01 -17.71 -8.19
N LYS A 384 -2.90 -18.37 -7.88
CA LYS A 384 -1.70 -18.34 -8.72
C LYS A 384 -1.97 -19.12 -10.00
N ALA A 385 -1.37 -18.69 -11.11
CA ALA A 385 -1.37 -19.46 -12.33
C ALA A 385 -0.49 -20.70 -12.20
N ASP A 386 -0.92 -21.80 -12.81
CA ASP A 386 -0.06 -22.94 -13.04
C ASP A 386 0.97 -22.63 -14.13
N ILE A 387 2.07 -23.39 -14.12
CA ILE A 387 3.12 -23.35 -15.13
C ILE A 387 3.23 -24.74 -15.77
N GLU A 388 3.68 -24.81 -17.02
CA GLU A 388 3.96 -26.08 -17.69
C GLU A 388 5.45 -26.12 -18.10
N PRO A 389 6.37 -26.30 -17.14
CA PRO A 389 7.79 -26.32 -17.44
C PRO A 389 8.16 -27.58 -18.24
N SER A 390 9.14 -27.44 -19.13
CA SER A 390 9.80 -28.58 -19.77
C SER A 390 11.31 -28.41 -19.64
N VAL A 391 12.02 -29.51 -19.41
CA VAL A 391 13.48 -29.53 -19.37
C VAL A 391 14.01 -30.32 -20.55
N SER A 392 15.13 -29.88 -21.11
CA SER A 392 15.89 -30.61 -22.12
C SER A 392 17.37 -30.55 -21.77
N VAL A 393 18.10 -31.63 -22.06
CA VAL A 393 19.55 -31.70 -21.90
C VAL A 393 20.09 -32.64 -22.98
N ALA A 394 21.13 -32.19 -23.69
CA ALA A 394 21.74 -32.98 -24.76
C ALA A 394 22.68 -34.05 -24.19
N ASN A 395 22.76 -35.23 -24.81
CA ASN A 395 23.78 -36.23 -24.47
C ASN A 395 25.19 -35.64 -24.64
N TRP A 396 26.13 -36.04 -23.78
CA TRP A 396 27.55 -35.65 -23.87
C TRP A 396 28.48 -36.86 -23.84
N ALA A 397 29.71 -36.67 -24.28
CA ALA A 397 30.69 -37.75 -24.28
C ALA A 397 31.33 -37.91 -22.89
N TYR A 398 31.66 -39.14 -22.52
CA TYR A 398 32.49 -39.43 -21.35
C TYR A 398 33.83 -38.68 -21.47
N GLY A 399 34.11 -37.83 -20.48
CA GLY A 399 35.29 -36.96 -20.43
C GLY A 399 35.10 -35.55 -21.01
N ASP A 400 34.02 -35.27 -21.77
CA ASP A 400 33.67 -33.92 -22.21
C ASP A 400 33.01 -33.11 -21.05
N GLU A 401 32.95 -31.79 -21.19
CA GLU A 401 32.20 -30.91 -20.27
C GLU A 401 30.70 -31.23 -20.36
N ALA A 402 30.02 -31.32 -19.20
CA ALA A 402 28.63 -31.77 -19.15
C ALA A 402 27.67 -30.74 -19.78
N SER A 403 26.65 -31.24 -20.49
CA SER A 403 25.60 -30.40 -21.06
C SER A 403 24.80 -29.69 -19.97
N VAL A 404 24.61 -28.38 -20.13
CA VAL A 404 23.73 -27.59 -19.25
C VAL A 404 22.27 -27.87 -19.62
N PRO A 405 21.39 -28.27 -18.67
CA PRO A 405 19.98 -28.39 -18.93
C PRO A 405 19.33 -27.04 -19.24
N ALA A 406 18.47 -27.00 -20.25
CA ALA A 406 17.66 -25.84 -20.59
C ALA A 406 16.21 -26.08 -20.16
N VAL A 407 15.58 -25.08 -19.53
CA VAL A 407 14.17 -25.12 -19.12
C VAL A 407 13.37 -24.09 -19.90
N GLU A 408 12.29 -24.55 -20.53
CA GLU A 408 11.25 -23.73 -21.14
C GLU A 408 9.97 -23.81 -20.29
N GLY A 409 8.99 -22.93 -20.51
CA GLY A 409 7.72 -22.94 -19.76
C GLY A 409 7.76 -22.37 -18.34
N ASN A 410 8.90 -21.82 -17.88
CA ASN A 410 9.02 -21.09 -16.62
C ASN A 410 8.40 -19.67 -16.73
N THR A 411 7.10 -19.60 -17.00
CA THR A 411 6.31 -18.37 -16.95
C THR A 411 6.17 -17.93 -15.49
N GLY A 412 6.93 -16.92 -15.09
CA GLY A 412 7.02 -16.47 -13.71
C GLY A 412 8.45 -16.27 -13.20
N GLU A 413 9.45 -16.79 -13.93
CA GLU A 413 10.88 -16.68 -13.58
C GLU A 413 11.21 -17.26 -12.19
N GLY A 414 10.55 -18.37 -11.82
CA GLY A 414 10.82 -19.12 -10.60
C GLY A 414 12.25 -19.66 -10.58
N GLU A 415 12.87 -19.73 -9.40
CA GLU A 415 14.21 -20.31 -9.23
C GLU A 415 14.21 -21.78 -9.66
N VAL A 416 15.16 -22.17 -10.51
CA VAL A 416 15.24 -23.53 -11.07
C VAL A 416 16.38 -24.30 -10.42
N THR A 417 16.08 -25.46 -9.86
CA THR A 417 17.07 -26.42 -9.35
C THR A 417 17.04 -27.71 -10.14
N PHE A 418 18.21 -28.37 -10.28
CA PHE A 418 18.35 -29.61 -11.05
C PHE A 418 18.85 -30.75 -10.16
N GLU A 419 18.20 -31.90 -10.28
CA GLU A 419 18.62 -33.16 -9.67
C GLU A 419 18.71 -34.28 -10.71
N TYR A 420 19.60 -35.24 -10.50
CA TYR A 420 19.90 -36.32 -11.45
C TYR A 420 19.81 -37.68 -10.76
N LYS A 421 19.30 -38.69 -11.48
CA LYS A 421 19.36 -40.11 -11.09
C LYS A 421 19.68 -41.00 -12.28
N VAL A 422 20.08 -42.24 -12.03
CA VAL A 422 20.17 -43.27 -13.07
C VAL A 422 18.75 -43.56 -13.60
N LYS A 423 18.61 -43.67 -14.92
CA LYS A 423 17.30 -43.87 -15.56
C LYS A 423 16.61 -45.13 -15.03
N GLY A 424 15.36 -44.98 -14.58
CA GLY A 424 14.58 -46.07 -14.00
C GLY A 424 14.90 -46.44 -12.54
N ALA A 425 15.79 -45.71 -11.85
CA ALA A 425 15.98 -45.85 -10.40
C ALA A 425 14.85 -45.16 -9.59
N ASP A 426 14.71 -45.50 -8.31
CA ASP A 426 13.74 -44.89 -7.40
C ASP A 426 13.95 -43.37 -7.22
N ASP A 427 12.88 -42.61 -6.99
CA ASP A 427 12.96 -41.14 -6.85
C ASP A 427 13.74 -40.68 -5.62
N GLU A 428 13.89 -41.52 -4.59
CA GLU A 428 14.78 -41.26 -3.44
C GLU A 428 16.27 -41.21 -3.84
N THR A 429 16.63 -41.54 -5.08
CA THR A 429 18.02 -41.55 -5.59
C THR A 429 18.43 -40.29 -6.37
N TYR A 430 17.54 -39.29 -6.50
CA TYR A 430 17.89 -37.99 -7.06
C TYR A 430 19.00 -37.30 -6.23
N THR A 431 19.97 -36.67 -6.91
CA THR A 431 21.04 -35.88 -6.27
C THR A 431 21.38 -34.64 -7.09
N ASP A 432 21.96 -33.62 -6.45
CA ASP A 432 22.52 -32.41 -7.07
C ASP A 432 23.77 -32.66 -7.94
N LYS A 433 24.25 -33.91 -8.03
CA LYS A 433 25.50 -34.26 -8.72
C LYS A 433 25.24 -34.60 -10.18
N VAL A 434 25.76 -33.75 -11.05
CA VAL A 434 25.82 -34.01 -12.49
C VAL A 434 26.57 -35.33 -12.76
N PRO A 435 25.98 -36.29 -13.51
CA PRO A 435 26.62 -37.57 -13.79
C PRO A 435 27.94 -37.46 -14.58
N THR A 436 28.92 -38.29 -14.22
CA THR A 436 30.23 -38.34 -14.91
C THR A 436 30.53 -39.69 -15.56
N GLU A 437 29.81 -40.75 -15.20
CA GLU A 437 30.04 -42.11 -15.70
C GLU A 437 29.16 -42.42 -16.91
N VAL A 438 29.61 -43.34 -17.77
CA VAL A 438 28.83 -43.81 -18.93
C VAL A 438 27.53 -44.48 -18.48
N GLY A 439 26.39 -44.03 -19.00
CA GLY A 439 25.08 -44.57 -18.64
C GLY A 439 23.90 -43.72 -19.13
N GLU A 440 22.68 -44.22 -18.92
CA GLU A 440 21.43 -43.47 -19.11
C GLU A 440 20.95 -42.88 -17.78
N TYR A 441 20.51 -41.62 -17.81
CA TYR A 441 20.13 -40.84 -16.65
C TYR A 441 18.82 -40.08 -16.90
N THR A 442 18.14 -39.72 -15.81
CA THR A 442 16.98 -38.81 -15.84
C THR A 442 17.36 -37.56 -15.03
N VAL A 443 17.20 -36.37 -15.64
CA VAL A 443 17.22 -35.09 -14.94
C VAL A 443 15.81 -34.70 -14.52
N LYS A 444 15.67 -34.16 -13.31
CA LYS A 444 14.50 -33.45 -12.82
C LYS A 444 14.87 -31.97 -12.66
N ALA A 445 14.06 -31.08 -13.22
CA ALA A 445 14.12 -29.65 -12.97
C ALA A 445 12.93 -29.26 -12.09
N THR A 446 13.17 -28.67 -10.93
CA THR A 446 12.14 -28.15 -10.04
C THR A 446 12.12 -26.63 -10.16
N VAL A 447 10.97 -26.05 -10.51
CA VAL A 447 10.76 -24.59 -10.61
C VAL A 447 10.05 -24.10 -9.35
N ALA A 448 10.63 -23.14 -8.65
CA ALA A 448 10.07 -22.61 -7.41
C ALA A 448 8.83 -21.73 -7.62
N GLU A 449 7.88 -21.82 -6.69
CA GLU A 449 6.70 -20.96 -6.59
C GLU A 449 7.09 -19.47 -6.45
N THR A 450 6.36 -18.57 -7.13
CA THR A 450 6.58 -17.11 -7.10
C THR A 450 5.36 -16.38 -6.52
N GLU A 451 5.31 -15.05 -6.56
CA GLU A 451 4.13 -14.29 -6.06
C GLU A 451 2.84 -14.70 -6.79
N ASN A 452 2.92 -14.86 -8.11
CA ASN A 452 1.78 -14.99 -9.01
C ASN A 452 1.64 -16.37 -9.69
N TYR A 453 2.67 -17.22 -9.61
CA TYR A 453 2.70 -18.54 -10.25
C TYR A 453 3.02 -19.65 -9.24
N ASN A 454 2.37 -20.80 -9.40
CA ASN A 454 2.71 -22.04 -8.71
C ASN A 454 4.09 -22.56 -9.19
N GLY A 455 4.74 -23.37 -8.35
CA GLY A 455 5.93 -24.14 -8.76
C GLY A 455 5.54 -25.50 -9.32
N ASP A 456 6.38 -26.08 -10.19
CA ASP A 456 6.16 -27.40 -10.80
C ASP A 456 7.49 -28.09 -11.18
N GLU A 457 7.44 -29.36 -11.57
CA GLU A 457 8.60 -30.20 -11.90
C GLU A 457 8.57 -30.74 -13.34
N ALA A 458 9.71 -30.67 -14.03
CA ALA A 458 9.90 -31.20 -15.38
C ALA A 458 10.98 -32.29 -15.42
N PHE A 459 10.86 -33.25 -16.33
CA PHE A 459 11.74 -34.42 -16.43
C PHE A 459 12.26 -34.65 -17.86
N ALA A 460 13.52 -35.05 -18.00
CA ALA A 460 14.08 -35.51 -19.27
C ALA A 460 15.11 -36.63 -19.09
N ASP A 461 15.17 -37.53 -20.06
CA ASP A 461 16.19 -38.58 -20.14
C ASP A 461 17.36 -38.14 -21.04
N PHE A 462 18.58 -38.54 -20.68
CA PHE A 462 19.79 -38.34 -21.47
C PHE A 462 20.81 -39.46 -21.23
N ALA A 463 21.89 -39.47 -22.01
CA ALA A 463 22.99 -40.41 -21.84
C ALA A 463 24.36 -39.71 -21.81
N VAL A 464 25.28 -40.32 -21.06
CA VAL A 464 26.73 -40.07 -21.14
C VAL A 464 27.32 -41.20 -21.98
N GLU A 465 27.85 -40.89 -23.15
CA GLU A 465 28.21 -41.88 -24.19
C GLU A 465 29.72 -41.91 -24.48
N ILE A 466 30.23 -43.00 -25.07
CA ILE A 466 31.61 -43.02 -25.59
C ILE A 466 31.59 -42.45 -27.02
N LYS A 467 32.41 -41.41 -27.26
CA LYS A 467 32.52 -40.77 -28.57
C LYS A 467 33.66 -41.39 -29.38
N TYR A 468 33.34 -41.94 -30.55
CA TYR A 468 34.28 -42.68 -31.39
C TYR A 468 34.79 -41.83 -32.56
N THR A 469 36.09 -41.53 -32.59
CA THR A 469 36.77 -40.83 -33.68
C THR A 469 37.17 -41.83 -34.76
N ARG A 470 36.52 -41.80 -35.93
CA ARG A 470 36.80 -42.73 -37.05
C ARG A 470 38.10 -42.38 -37.78
N HIS A 471 38.95 -43.39 -37.98
CA HIS A 471 40.15 -43.32 -38.81
C HIS A 471 39.94 -44.17 -40.07
N GLU A 472 39.64 -43.49 -41.18
CA GLU A 472 39.36 -44.11 -42.49
C GLU A 472 40.44 -45.12 -42.91
N ALA A 473 40.01 -46.25 -43.46
CA ALA A 473 40.91 -47.19 -44.12
C ALA A 473 41.59 -46.52 -45.34
N LYS A 474 42.90 -46.31 -45.28
CA LYS A 474 43.67 -45.86 -46.46
C LYS A 474 44.17 -47.07 -47.23
N PRO A 475 43.73 -47.29 -48.49
CA PRO A 475 44.50 -48.10 -49.40
C PRO A 475 45.85 -47.42 -49.67
N SER A 476 46.79 -48.21 -50.13
CA SER A 476 48.20 -47.86 -50.23
C SER A 476 48.62 -47.56 -51.66
N SER A 477 49.45 -46.52 -51.81
CA SER A 477 49.89 -45.96 -53.10
C SER A 477 51.42 -45.85 -53.14
N CYS A 478 52.03 -45.68 -54.32
CA CYS A 478 53.39 -46.09 -54.71
C CYS A 478 54.52 -46.06 -53.64
N ASN A 479 54.51 -45.06 -52.76
CA ASN A 479 55.54 -44.81 -51.74
C ASN A 479 54.96 -44.54 -50.33
N THR A 480 53.73 -45.00 -50.04
CA THR A 480 52.99 -44.70 -48.80
C THR A 480 52.27 -45.92 -48.24
N ILE A 481 52.51 -46.19 -46.96
CA ILE A 481 51.76 -47.18 -46.17
C ILE A 481 50.32 -46.69 -45.95
N GLY A 482 49.37 -47.57 -46.23
CA GLY A 482 47.95 -47.42 -45.92
C GLY A 482 47.59 -47.98 -44.53
N ASN A 483 46.30 -48.00 -44.18
CA ASN A 483 45.77 -48.55 -42.94
C ASN A 483 44.38 -49.18 -43.14
N THR A 484 43.98 -50.13 -42.28
CA THR A 484 42.58 -50.54 -42.15
C THR A 484 41.81 -49.53 -41.29
N GLU A 485 40.48 -49.63 -41.28
CA GLU A 485 39.64 -48.75 -40.46
C GLU A 485 39.76 -49.11 -38.97
N TYR A 486 39.82 -48.08 -38.14
CA TYR A 486 39.71 -48.17 -36.69
C TYR A 486 39.07 -46.90 -36.13
N TYR A 487 38.76 -46.90 -34.84
CA TYR A 487 38.15 -45.79 -34.11
C TYR A 487 38.90 -45.55 -32.80
N GLU A 488 38.98 -44.30 -32.33
CA GLU A 488 39.53 -43.93 -31.02
C GLU A 488 38.39 -43.37 -30.13
N GLY A 489 38.13 -44.03 -29.00
CA GLY A 489 37.08 -43.66 -28.04
C GLY A 489 37.51 -42.53 -27.10
N SER A 490 36.56 -41.73 -26.62
CA SER A 490 36.83 -40.66 -25.63
C SER A 490 37.31 -41.16 -24.27
N ASP A 491 37.21 -42.47 -24.00
CA ASP A 491 37.81 -43.17 -22.88
C ASP A 491 39.28 -43.58 -23.09
N GLY A 492 39.88 -43.22 -24.25
CA GLY A 492 41.30 -43.41 -24.55
C GLY A 492 41.66 -44.78 -25.15
N LYS A 493 40.67 -45.52 -25.67
CA LYS A 493 40.81 -46.86 -26.23
C LYS A 493 40.59 -46.89 -27.75
N TYR A 494 41.02 -47.97 -28.41
CA TYR A 494 40.80 -48.18 -29.85
C TYR A 494 39.71 -49.21 -30.10
N TYR A 495 38.93 -49.04 -31.17
CA TYR A 495 37.79 -49.89 -31.52
C TYR A 495 37.72 -50.19 -33.02
N VAL A 496 37.01 -51.25 -33.40
CA VAL A 496 36.51 -51.49 -34.77
C VAL A 496 35.01 -51.66 -34.77
N LEU A 497 34.38 -51.36 -35.91
CA LEU A 497 32.96 -51.60 -36.11
C LEU A 497 32.72 -53.10 -36.39
N GLU A 498 31.99 -53.78 -35.51
CA GLU A 498 31.58 -55.16 -35.75
C GLU A 498 30.49 -55.22 -36.81
N ASN A 499 30.81 -55.90 -37.92
CA ASN A 499 29.92 -56.08 -39.06
C ASN A 499 28.86 -57.17 -38.78
N THR A 500 28.01 -56.90 -37.79
CA THR A 500 26.79 -57.66 -37.46
C THR A 500 25.56 -56.85 -37.84
N LEU A 501 24.39 -57.50 -37.90
CA LEU A 501 23.10 -56.89 -38.27
C LEU A 501 22.64 -55.72 -37.38
N TYR A 502 23.36 -55.42 -36.29
CA TYR A 502 23.06 -54.34 -35.34
C TYR A 502 24.24 -53.39 -35.03
N GLY A 503 25.40 -53.56 -35.68
CA GLY A 503 26.53 -52.59 -35.67
C GLY A 503 27.01 -52.08 -34.30
N GLY A 504 27.86 -52.86 -33.62
CA GLY A 504 28.48 -52.45 -32.33
C GLY A 504 29.97 -52.10 -32.46
N TYR A 505 30.51 -51.32 -31.52
CA TYR A 505 31.95 -51.06 -31.42
C TYR A 505 32.64 -52.12 -30.55
N LYS A 506 33.77 -52.66 -31.01
CA LYS A 506 34.57 -53.68 -30.32
C LYS A 506 36.00 -53.17 -30.09
N GLU A 507 36.45 -53.19 -28.84
CA GLU A 507 37.80 -52.77 -28.46
C GLU A 507 38.91 -53.58 -29.17
N ILE A 508 39.99 -52.92 -29.61
CA ILE A 508 41.13 -53.51 -30.33
C ILE A 508 42.48 -52.95 -29.85
N GLU A 509 43.54 -53.70 -30.17
CA GLU A 509 44.93 -53.32 -29.91
C GLU A 509 45.47 -52.29 -30.92
N LYS A 510 46.35 -51.42 -30.44
CA LYS A 510 46.98 -50.32 -31.20
C LYS A 510 47.86 -50.83 -32.37
N ASP A 511 47.94 -50.04 -33.44
CA ASP A 511 48.82 -50.21 -34.61
C ASP A 511 48.52 -51.43 -35.54
N SER A 512 47.33 -52.00 -35.47
CA SER A 512 46.96 -53.24 -36.18
C SER A 512 46.73 -53.14 -37.72
N TRP A 513 47.43 -52.25 -38.47
CA TRP A 513 46.97 -51.73 -39.78
C TRP A 513 48.02 -51.28 -40.89
N ILE A 514 48.48 -52.11 -41.88
CA ILE A 514 49.47 -51.71 -42.97
C ILE A 514 49.27 -52.41 -44.37
N ILE A 515 49.52 -51.73 -45.54
CA ILE A 515 49.17 -52.19 -46.96
C ILE A 515 50.14 -51.64 -48.13
N PRO A 516 50.26 -52.23 -49.39
CA PRO A 516 51.08 -51.77 -50.61
C PRO A 516 50.36 -51.41 -52.00
N ALA A 517 51.06 -51.08 -53.15
CA ALA A 517 50.60 -50.06 -54.19
C ALA A 517 50.95 -50.10 -55.76
N THR A 518 50.39 -49.21 -56.66
CA THR A 518 50.82 -48.85 -58.10
C THR A 518 50.12 -47.60 -58.82
N HIS A 519 50.47 -47.16 -60.09
CA HIS A 519 49.80 -46.06 -60.95
C HIS A 519 49.91 -46.12 -62.58
N HIS A 520 49.38 -45.14 -63.43
CA HIS A 520 48.81 -45.18 -64.88
C HIS A 520 49.34 -44.25 -66.12
N HIS A 521 48.69 -44.17 -67.38
CA HIS A 521 48.70 -43.04 -68.47
C HIS A 521 47.66 -43.02 -69.75
N TYR A 522 47.71 -42.08 -70.78
CA TYR A 522 46.66 -41.43 -71.76
C TYR A 522 46.90 -41.25 -73.36
N GLU A 523 45.97 -40.61 -74.20
CA GLU A 523 46.05 -40.00 -75.63
C GLU A 523 45.00 -38.81 -75.99
N GLY A 524 45.03 -38.03 -77.14
CA GLY A 524 44.22 -36.76 -77.43
C GLY A 524 43.98 -36.14 -78.89
N ALA A 525 43.42 -34.88 -79.05
CA ALA A 525 42.59 -34.32 -80.21
C ALA A 525 42.98 -32.88 -80.85
N PRO A 526 42.25 -32.25 -81.85
CA PRO A 526 42.72 -31.13 -82.75
C PRO A 526 42.38 -29.63 -82.40
N GLU A 527 42.86 -28.65 -83.19
CA GLU A 527 42.83 -27.18 -82.93
C GLU A 527 41.99 -26.29 -83.90
N TRP A 528 41.60 -25.07 -83.47
CA TRP A 528 40.68 -24.15 -84.17
C TRP A 528 41.07 -22.66 -84.13
N LYS A 529 40.71 -21.88 -85.18
CA LYS A 529 40.96 -20.42 -85.32
C LYS A 529 39.75 -19.65 -85.87
N TRP A 530 39.48 -18.45 -85.33
CA TRP A 530 38.31 -17.60 -85.63
C TRP A 530 38.72 -16.16 -86.01
N THR A 531 37.82 -15.41 -86.64
CA THR A 531 37.94 -13.94 -86.77
C THR A 531 37.38 -13.19 -85.57
N ASP A 532 37.90 -11.99 -85.31
CA ASP A 532 37.58 -11.15 -84.13
C ASP A 532 36.08 -10.73 -84.04
N ASP A 533 35.37 -10.74 -85.17
CA ASP A 533 33.93 -10.46 -85.29
C ASP A 533 33.06 -11.75 -85.29
N TYR A 534 33.68 -12.90 -85.06
CA TYR A 534 33.11 -14.25 -85.11
C TYR A 534 32.36 -14.62 -86.41
N SER A 535 32.51 -13.84 -87.49
CA SER A 535 31.80 -14.07 -88.75
C SER A 535 32.36 -15.26 -89.56
N THR A 536 33.60 -15.71 -89.28
CA THR A 536 34.23 -16.86 -89.94
C THR A 536 35.17 -17.66 -89.02
N ALA A 537 35.35 -18.95 -89.32
CA ALA A 537 36.23 -19.86 -88.59
C ALA A 537 36.95 -20.87 -89.51
N THR A 538 38.03 -21.46 -89.01
CA THR A 538 38.87 -22.46 -89.71
C THR A 538 39.39 -23.49 -88.70
N ALA A 539 39.29 -24.78 -89.03
CA ALA A 539 39.93 -25.86 -88.26
C ALA A 539 41.32 -26.18 -88.80
N GLU A 540 42.23 -26.59 -87.92
CA GLU A 540 43.63 -26.89 -88.24
C GLU A 540 44.01 -28.25 -87.63
N PHE A 541 44.18 -29.26 -88.50
CA PHE A 541 44.50 -30.63 -88.09
C PHE A 541 46.00 -30.87 -88.21
N ASN A 542 46.62 -31.31 -87.11
CA ASN A 542 48.05 -31.55 -86.97
C ASN A 542 48.34 -33.04 -86.74
N CYS A 543 49.31 -33.61 -87.45
CA CYS A 543 49.70 -35.01 -87.30
C CYS A 543 50.67 -35.20 -86.12
N VAL A 544 50.44 -36.22 -85.28
CA VAL A 544 51.27 -36.53 -84.09
C VAL A 544 52.71 -36.95 -84.44
N ASN A 545 53.04 -37.18 -85.72
CA ASN A 545 54.40 -37.54 -86.19
C ASN A 545 54.84 -36.83 -87.50
N GLY A 546 54.36 -35.62 -87.82
CA GLY A 546 54.90 -34.88 -88.97
C GLY A 546 54.28 -33.51 -89.28
N ASP A 547 55.06 -32.66 -89.97
CA ASP A 547 54.78 -31.23 -90.20
C ASP A 547 53.79 -30.92 -91.36
N ALA A 548 52.86 -31.82 -91.66
CA ALA A 548 51.79 -31.57 -92.63
C ALA A 548 50.56 -31.00 -91.91
N THR A 549 50.05 -29.86 -92.40
CA THR A 549 48.90 -29.17 -91.80
C THR A 549 47.83 -28.91 -92.86
N GLU A 550 46.60 -29.35 -92.59
CA GLU A 550 45.46 -29.09 -93.47
C GLU A 550 44.45 -28.15 -92.80
N LYS A 551 43.89 -27.22 -93.58
CA LYS A 551 43.04 -26.13 -93.09
C LYS A 551 41.74 -26.10 -93.85
N VAL A 552 40.64 -26.31 -93.14
CA VAL A 552 39.31 -26.33 -93.73
C VAL A 552 38.49 -25.18 -93.15
N LYS A 553 37.97 -24.32 -94.04
CA LYS A 553 37.11 -23.19 -93.66
C LYS A 553 35.74 -23.73 -93.24
N ALA A 554 35.32 -23.39 -92.04
CA ALA A 554 34.06 -23.85 -91.47
C ALA A 554 32.87 -22.99 -91.91
N GLU A 555 31.69 -23.60 -91.93
CA GLU A 555 30.42 -22.88 -92.07
C GLU A 555 29.98 -22.38 -90.68
N VAL A 556 29.62 -21.11 -90.59
CA VAL A 556 29.29 -20.44 -89.31
C VAL A 556 27.82 -20.04 -89.29
N THR A 557 27.12 -20.39 -88.21
CA THR A 557 25.73 -20.01 -87.95
C THR A 557 25.60 -19.33 -86.59
N SER A 558 24.63 -18.42 -86.44
CA SER A 558 24.46 -17.59 -85.24
C SER A 558 23.02 -17.63 -84.71
N ASP A 559 22.86 -17.77 -83.39
CA ASP A 559 21.59 -17.62 -82.66
C ASP A 559 21.74 -16.61 -81.50
N VAL A 560 20.71 -15.81 -81.22
CA VAL A 560 20.78 -14.65 -80.30
C VAL A 560 19.53 -14.54 -79.42
N LYS A 561 19.69 -14.76 -78.11
CA LYS A 561 18.67 -14.52 -77.06
C LYS A 561 18.97 -13.20 -76.32
N LYS A 562 17.99 -12.30 -76.23
CA LYS A 562 18.11 -11.00 -75.53
C LYS A 562 18.17 -11.16 -73.99
N PRO A 563 18.91 -10.31 -73.26
CA PRO A 563 18.99 -10.34 -71.79
C PRO A 563 17.69 -9.89 -71.10
N THR A 564 17.55 -10.25 -69.82
CA THR A 564 16.56 -9.72 -68.86
C THR A 564 17.28 -9.09 -67.66
N CYS A 565 16.56 -8.73 -66.57
CA CYS A 565 17.18 -8.17 -65.36
C CYS A 565 18.14 -9.15 -64.66
N THR A 566 17.86 -10.45 -64.74
CA THR A 566 18.63 -11.53 -64.08
C THR A 566 19.29 -12.52 -65.05
N GLU A 567 18.66 -12.85 -66.18
CA GLU A 567 19.26 -13.73 -67.18
C GLU A 567 20.14 -12.93 -68.15
N LYS A 568 21.43 -13.29 -68.20
CA LYS A 568 22.32 -12.84 -69.27
C LYS A 568 21.79 -13.30 -70.63
N GLY A 569 21.77 -12.40 -71.61
CA GLY A 569 21.54 -12.73 -73.00
C GLY A 569 22.73 -13.48 -73.57
N LYS A 570 22.53 -14.21 -74.66
CA LYS A 570 23.57 -15.05 -75.25
C LYS A 570 23.51 -14.97 -76.78
N ALA A 571 24.64 -14.62 -77.40
CA ALA A 571 24.88 -14.85 -78.82
C ALA A 571 25.83 -16.05 -78.95
N VAL A 572 25.43 -17.07 -79.70
CA VAL A 572 26.25 -18.27 -79.94
C VAL A 572 26.53 -18.40 -81.42
N TYR A 573 27.82 -18.45 -81.74
CA TYR A 573 28.36 -18.67 -83.08
C TYR A 573 28.92 -20.09 -83.13
N THR A 574 28.33 -20.94 -83.97
CA THR A 574 28.75 -22.34 -84.14
C THR A 574 29.45 -22.48 -85.48
N ALA A 575 30.74 -22.86 -85.44
CA ALA A 575 31.49 -23.25 -86.61
C ALA A 575 31.44 -24.76 -86.76
N LYS A 576 31.10 -25.24 -87.96
CA LYS A 576 31.08 -26.66 -88.28
C LYS A 576 32.00 -26.96 -89.45
N VAL A 577 32.78 -28.03 -89.31
CA VAL A 577 33.61 -28.57 -90.37
C VAL A 577 33.52 -30.09 -90.38
N THR A 578 33.58 -30.69 -91.56
CA THR A 578 33.70 -32.14 -91.72
C THR A 578 35.07 -32.40 -92.32
N PHE A 579 35.89 -33.20 -91.64
CA PHE A 579 37.24 -33.56 -92.08
C PHE A 579 37.46 -35.06 -91.89
N GLU A 580 37.92 -35.73 -92.96
CA GLU A 580 38.07 -37.20 -93.05
C GLU A 580 36.83 -38.05 -92.66
N GLY A 581 35.64 -37.44 -92.64
CA GLY A 581 34.36 -38.14 -92.40
C GLY A 581 33.83 -38.02 -90.97
N GLU A 582 34.63 -37.54 -90.02
CA GLU A 582 34.18 -37.15 -88.69
C GLU A 582 33.78 -35.66 -88.68
N GLU A 583 32.77 -35.32 -87.86
CA GLU A 583 32.31 -33.95 -87.71
C GLU A 583 32.99 -33.28 -86.52
N TYR A 584 33.70 -32.19 -86.80
CA TYR A 584 34.32 -31.37 -85.78
C TYR A 584 33.58 -30.03 -85.73
N THR A 585 33.21 -29.62 -84.52
CA THR A 585 32.59 -28.32 -84.25
C THR A 585 33.42 -27.56 -83.23
N ASP A 586 33.45 -26.23 -83.38
CA ASP A 586 33.86 -25.31 -82.32
C ASP A 586 32.78 -24.25 -82.15
N THR A 587 32.67 -23.69 -80.96
CA THR A 587 31.67 -22.67 -80.64
C THR A 587 32.30 -21.49 -79.95
N LYS A 588 31.98 -20.28 -80.41
CA LYS A 588 32.25 -19.04 -79.68
C LYS A 588 30.94 -18.48 -79.17
N THR A 589 30.96 -18.06 -77.91
CA THR A 589 29.82 -17.46 -77.22
C THR A 589 30.21 -16.06 -76.82
N GLU A 590 29.38 -15.08 -77.18
CA GLU A 590 29.41 -13.75 -76.60
C GLU A 590 28.23 -13.61 -75.63
N VAL A 591 28.53 -13.15 -74.42
CA VAL A 591 27.57 -13.04 -73.33
C VAL A 591 27.11 -11.58 -73.23
N LEU A 592 25.81 -11.36 -73.41
CA LEU A 592 25.20 -10.06 -73.18
C LEU A 592 24.84 -9.97 -71.70
N GLU A 593 25.58 -9.16 -70.95
CA GLU A 593 25.35 -8.98 -69.52
C GLU A 593 23.90 -8.55 -69.21
N ALA A 594 23.38 -9.00 -68.08
CA ALA A 594 22.01 -8.70 -67.65
C ALA A 594 21.82 -7.18 -67.42
N THR A 595 20.60 -6.68 -67.60
CA THR A 595 20.34 -5.23 -67.58
C THR A 595 20.43 -4.60 -66.19
N GLY A 596 20.53 -5.42 -65.13
CA GLY A 596 20.54 -4.99 -63.74
C GLY A 596 19.15 -4.67 -63.19
N HIS A 597 19.08 -4.52 -61.87
CA HIS A 597 17.86 -4.20 -61.13
C HIS A 597 17.80 -2.69 -60.81
N SER A 598 16.61 -2.11 -60.93
CA SER A 598 16.32 -0.72 -60.54
C SER A 598 15.33 -0.72 -59.39
N TYR A 599 15.85 -0.90 -58.17
CA TYR A 599 15.04 -0.95 -56.96
C TYR A 599 14.49 0.44 -56.56
N GLY A 600 13.20 0.50 -56.25
CA GLY A 600 12.50 1.71 -55.80
C GLY A 600 12.77 2.10 -54.34
N GLU A 601 11.94 3.01 -53.83
CA GLU A 601 11.97 3.43 -52.42
C GLU A 601 11.71 2.25 -51.46
N PRO A 602 12.40 2.21 -50.30
CA PRO A 602 12.29 1.11 -49.34
C PRO A 602 10.97 1.12 -48.58
N VAL A 603 10.38 -0.06 -48.39
CA VAL A 603 9.20 -0.27 -47.53
C VAL A 603 9.64 -0.99 -46.27
N TRP A 604 9.34 -0.39 -45.12
CA TRP A 604 9.72 -0.91 -43.80
C TRP A 604 8.54 -1.58 -43.10
N THR A 605 8.79 -2.75 -42.52
CA THR A 605 7.84 -3.48 -41.67
C THR A 605 8.40 -3.55 -40.25
N TRP A 606 7.58 -3.18 -39.26
CA TRP A 606 7.94 -3.20 -37.84
C TRP A 606 6.96 -4.09 -37.07
N ASP A 607 7.44 -5.14 -36.41
CA ASP A 607 6.66 -5.97 -35.48
C ASP A 607 7.36 -6.04 -34.12
N LYS A 608 6.73 -5.46 -33.09
CA LYS A 608 7.18 -5.35 -31.70
C LYS A 608 8.68 -5.03 -31.53
N ASN A 609 9.55 -6.05 -31.60
CA ASN A 609 11.00 -5.98 -31.40
C ASN A 609 11.85 -6.22 -32.66
N ASN A 610 11.22 -6.47 -33.82
CA ASN A 610 11.87 -6.77 -35.10
C ASN A 610 11.49 -5.73 -36.16
N ALA A 611 12.41 -5.52 -37.11
CA ALA A 611 12.19 -4.67 -38.28
C ALA A 611 12.84 -5.31 -39.50
N SER A 612 12.17 -5.23 -40.64
CA SER A 612 12.73 -5.65 -41.92
C SER A 612 12.43 -4.62 -43.00
N VAL A 613 13.34 -4.50 -43.96
CA VAL A 613 13.19 -3.62 -45.12
C VAL A 613 13.02 -4.47 -46.37
N LYS A 614 12.13 -4.04 -47.25
CA LYS A 614 11.88 -4.63 -48.56
C LYS A 614 12.05 -3.57 -49.64
N ILE A 615 12.79 -3.91 -50.69
CA ILE A 615 12.94 -3.10 -51.90
C ILE A 615 12.47 -3.93 -53.11
N VAL A 616 11.79 -3.28 -54.06
CA VAL A 616 11.21 -3.95 -55.24
C VAL A 616 11.72 -3.29 -56.52
N CYS A 617 12.15 -4.12 -57.48
CA CYS A 617 12.65 -3.66 -58.78
C CYS A 617 11.50 -3.19 -59.67
N SER A 618 11.55 -1.94 -60.14
CA SER A 618 10.47 -1.33 -60.95
C SER A 618 10.20 -2.03 -62.27
N GLU A 619 11.22 -2.69 -62.85
CA GLU A 619 11.17 -3.24 -64.20
C GLU A 619 10.74 -4.73 -64.25
N CYS A 620 10.98 -5.49 -63.18
CA CYS A 620 10.71 -6.94 -63.16
C CYS A 620 9.97 -7.45 -61.92
N GLY A 621 9.67 -6.59 -60.95
CA GLY A 621 8.96 -6.98 -59.71
C GLY A 621 9.78 -7.87 -58.77
N ASP A 622 11.08 -8.01 -59.01
CA ASP A 622 12.00 -8.74 -58.13
C ASP A 622 12.11 -8.06 -56.76
N GLU A 623 12.09 -8.87 -55.69
CA GLU A 623 11.97 -8.39 -54.32
C GLU A 623 13.18 -8.83 -53.49
N LEU A 624 13.94 -7.86 -52.98
CA LEU A 624 14.96 -8.11 -51.97
C LEU A 624 14.46 -7.66 -50.61
N SER A 625 14.70 -8.48 -49.59
CA SER A 625 14.40 -8.18 -48.20
C SER A 625 15.58 -8.51 -47.30
N ALA A 626 15.77 -7.73 -46.25
CA ALA A 626 16.74 -8.01 -45.20
C ALA A 626 16.16 -7.66 -43.83
N ASP A 627 16.46 -8.52 -42.85
CA ASP A 627 16.23 -8.21 -41.44
C ASP A 627 17.18 -7.09 -41.00
N ALA A 628 16.65 -6.16 -40.23
CA ALA A 628 17.39 -4.98 -39.81
C ALA A 628 17.96 -5.16 -38.41
N LYS A 629 19.22 -4.78 -38.24
CA LYS A 629 19.80 -4.62 -36.92
C LYS A 629 19.18 -3.40 -36.25
N ILE A 630 18.44 -3.62 -35.17
CA ILE A 630 17.86 -2.54 -34.37
C ILE A 630 18.88 -2.06 -33.34
N THR A 631 18.96 -0.74 -33.20
CA THR A 631 19.61 -0.07 -32.08
C THR A 631 18.58 0.76 -31.33
N VAL A 632 18.59 0.68 -30.00
CA VAL A 632 17.63 1.35 -29.12
C VAL A 632 18.34 2.47 -28.37
N LYS A 633 17.79 3.68 -28.42
CA LYS A 633 18.21 4.80 -27.59
C LYS A 633 17.04 5.21 -26.69
N VAL A 634 17.19 5.03 -25.38
CA VAL A 634 16.23 5.47 -24.38
C VAL A 634 16.63 6.86 -23.88
N ILE A 635 15.67 7.78 -23.86
CA ILE A 635 15.75 9.09 -23.20
C ILE A 635 14.64 9.12 -22.15
N ASN A 636 15.03 9.03 -20.88
CA ASN A 636 14.07 8.97 -19.78
C ASN A 636 13.26 10.27 -19.67
N PRO A 637 11.96 10.20 -19.31
CA PRO A 637 11.15 11.39 -19.04
C PRO A 637 11.71 12.17 -17.86
N THR A 638 11.47 13.48 -17.88
CA THR A 638 11.79 14.41 -16.78
C THR A 638 10.52 15.12 -16.32
N PHE A 639 10.58 15.90 -15.24
CA PHE A 639 9.44 16.73 -14.81
C PHE A 639 9.05 17.83 -15.84
N GLU A 640 9.97 18.18 -16.75
CA GLU A 640 9.81 19.31 -17.69
C GLU A 640 9.56 18.87 -19.14
N ALA A 641 9.79 17.60 -19.47
CA ALA A 641 9.72 17.07 -20.82
C ALA A 641 9.44 15.56 -20.82
N ASP A 642 8.66 15.11 -21.81
CA ASP A 642 8.39 13.71 -22.09
C ASP A 642 9.69 12.96 -22.43
N GLY A 643 9.70 11.66 -22.17
CA GLY A 643 10.76 10.74 -22.59
C GLY A 643 10.50 10.21 -24.00
N GLU A 644 11.53 9.68 -24.63
CA GLU A 644 11.42 9.01 -25.93
C GLU A 644 12.29 7.74 -25.98
N ILE A 645 11.72 6.67 -26.53
CA ILE A 645 12.47 5.47 -26.95
C ILE A 645 12.56 5.53 -28.47
N VAL A 646 13.78 5.72 -28.97
CA VAL A 646 14.08 5.81 -30.40
C VAL A 646 14.67 4.48 -30.85
N TYR A 647 13.88 3.72 -31.61
CA TYR A 647 14.32 2.53 -32.31
C TYR A 647 14.86 2.95 -33.68
N THR A 648 16.15 2.72 -33.95
CA THR A 648 16.74 2.92 -35.28
C THR A 648 17.07 1.56 -35.86
N ALA A 649 16.38 1.20 -36.95
CA ALA A 649 16.63 -0.02 -37.70
C ALA A 649 17.60 0.29 -38.85
N ALA A 650 18.63 -0.55 -39.02
CA ALA A 650 19.59 -0.46 -40.12
C ALA A 650 19.74 -1.84 -40.79
N ALA A 651 19.56 -1.87 -42.11
CA ALA A 651 19.69 -3.07 -42.94
C ALA A 651 20.56 -2.77 -44.15
N THR A 652 21.30 -3.77 -44.63
CA THR A 652 22.11 -3.65 -45.85
C THR A 652 21.58 -4.62 -46.90
N ILE A 653 21.20 -4.10 -48.06
CA ILE A 653 20.84 -4.89 -49.24
C ILE A 653 21.82 -4.51 -50.35
N ASP A 654 22.46 -5.50 -50.99
CA ASP A 654 23.46 -5.33 -52.05
C ASP A 654 24.56 -4.28 -51.75
N GLY A 655 25.03 -4.26 -50.50
CA GLY A 655 26.07 -3.33 -50.04
C GLY A 655 25.62 -1.88 -49.84
N LYS A 656 24.32 -1.57 -50.02
CA LYS A 656 23.72 -0.28 -49.72
C LYS A 656 22.97 -0.33 -48.40
N GLU A 657 23.27 0.61 -47.51
CA GLU A 657 22.61 0.74 -46.21
C GLU A 657 21.27 1.50 -46.35
N TYR A 658 20.26 0.99 -45.64
CA TYR A 658 18.93 1.56 -45.51
C TYR A 658 18.63 1.72 -44.01
N THR A 659 18.03 2.86 -43.62
CA THR A 659 17.68 3.13 -42.22
C THR A 659 16.27 3.66 -42.06
N ASP A 660 15.56 3.25 -41.00
CA ASP A 660 14.28 3.83 -40.57
C ASP A 660 14.22 4.02 -39.05
N LYS A 661 13.29 4.85 -38.58
CA LYS A 661 13.14 5.22 -37.17
C LYS A 661 11.69 5.16 -36.69
N LYS A 662 11.48 4.41 -35.62
CA LYS A 662 10.24 4.40 -34.84
C LYS A 662 10.50 5.06 -33.49
N VAL A 663 9.66 6.03 -33.11
CA VAL A 663 9.75 6.74 -31.82
C VAL A 663 8.52 6.44 -30.99
N VAL A 664 8.72 6.07 -29.73
CA VAL A 664 7.65 5.87 -28.74
C VAL A 664 7.88 6.86 -27.61
N TYR A 665 6.87 7.66 -27.26
CA TYR A 665 6.96 8.66 -26.20
C TYR A 665 6.50 8.11 -24.85
N THR A 666 7.11 8.59 -23.77
CA THR A 666 6.72 8.31 -22.39
C THR A 666 6.38 9.63 -21.72
N SER A 667 5.19 9.75 -21.12
CA SER A 667 4.75 11.01 -20.48
C SER A 667 5.77 11.53 -19.46
N LYS A 668 5.92 12.86 -19.41
CA LYS A 668 6.73 13.56 -18.40
C LYS A 668 6.33 13.17 -16.98
N LEU A 669 7.30 13.26 -16.06
CA LEU A 669 7.12 12.88 -14.67
C LEU A 669 6.20 13.85 -13.92
N SER A 670 5.35 13.33 -13.03
CA SER A 670 4.56 14.14 -12.09
C SER A 670 5.36 14.46 -10.83
N SER A 671 5.15 15.65 -10.26
CA SER A 671 5.62 16.02 -8.92
C SER A 671 4.48 16.25 -7.92
N ASP A 672 3.24 15.87 -8.28
CA ASP A 672 2.04 16.16 -7.50
C ASP A 672 2.04 15.40 -6.17
N THR A 673 2.26 16.12 -5.08
CA THR A 673 2.21 15.55 -3.73
C THR A 673 1.54 16.50 -2.73
N THR A 674 0.71 15.95 -1.85
CA THR A 674 0.02 16.71 -0.79
C THR A 674 0.83 16.67 0.49
N LEU A 675 1.43 17.81 0.87
CA LEU A 675 2.23 17.95 2.09
C LEU A 675 1.34 18.33 3.30
N SER A 676 1.55 17.64 4.43
CA SER A 676 0.85 17.84 5.69
C SER A 676 1.83 17.81 6.88
N TYR A 677 1.39 18.24 8.07
CA TYR A 677 2.25 18.20 9.26
C TYR A 677 1.50 18.04 10.60
N VAL A 678 2.25 17.59 11.61
CA VAL A 678 1.86 17.58 13.03
C VAL A 678 2.84 18.43 13.84
N PRO A 679 2.38 19.41 14.64
CA PRO A 679 3.23 20.20 15.53
C PRO A 679 3.91 19.37 16.63
N GLY A 680 5.24 19.45 16.73
CA GLY A 680 6.07 18.90 17.80
C GLY A 680 6.61 19.98 18.75
N ASN A 681 7.29 19.57 19.83
CA ASN A 681 7.88 20.49 20.80
C ASN A 681 9.27 20.93 20.32
N GLY A 682 9.35 22.10 19.68
CA GLY A 682 10.55 22.52 18.94
C GLY A 682 10.82 21.69 17.68
N SER A 683 9.81 20.96 17.19
CA SER A 683 9.86 20.19 15.94
C SER A 683 8.53 20.25 15.18
N VAL A 684 8.52 19.76 13.94
CA VAL A 684 7.29 19.38 13.22
C VAL A 684 7.52 18.04 12.52
N SER A 685 6.54 17.14 12.58
CA SER A 685 6.54 15.91 11.79
C SER A 685 5.79 16.15 10.50
N LEU A 686 6.48 16.07 9.36
CA LEU A 686 5.93 16.23 8.03
C LEU A 686 5.55 14.86 7.46
N SER A 687 4.44 14.80 6.72
CA SER A 687 4.02 13.62 5.95
C SER A 687 3.43 14.06 4.62
N TRP A 688 3.70 13.31 3.54
CA TRP A 688 3.21 13.62 2.20
C TRP A 688 2.75 12.37 1.44
N THR A 689 2.03 12.56 0.32
CA THR A 689 1.62 11.45 -0.54
C THR A 689 2.80 10.94 -1.36
N ALA A 690 2.91 9.62 -1.56
CA ALA A 690 3.86 9.05 -2.49
C ALA A 690 3.61 9.57 -3.92
N VAL A 691 4.65 9.57 -4.74
CA VAL A 691 4.64 9.98 -6.15
C VAL A 691 5.27 8.86 -6.96
N ASP A 692 4.61 8.46 -8.05
CA ASP A 692 5.06 7.34 -8.87
C ASP A 692 6.43 7.62 -9.49
N ASN A 693 7.29 6.60 -9.50
CA ASN A 693 8.70 6.68 -9.93
C ASN A 693 9.60 7.58 -9.05
N ALA A 694 9.15 8.05 -7.88
CA ALA A 694 10.00 8.78 -6.95
C ALA A 694 11.02 7.85 -6.26
N GLU A 695 12.30 8.10 -6.52
CA GLU A 695 13.41 7.42 -5.86
C GLU A 695 13.61 7.94 -4.42
N LYS A 696 13.38 9.25 -4.20
CA LYS A 696 13.49 9.94 -2.90
C LYS A 696 12.89 11.34 -2.95
N TYR A 697 12.82 11.97 -1.78
CA TYR A 697 12.26 13.30 -1.54
C TYR A 697 13.26 14.23 -0.88
N ALA A 698 13.17 15.54 -1.16
CA ALA A 698 13.96 16.58 -0.55
C ALA A 698 13.08 17.53 0.25
N VAL A 699 13.31 17.60 1.55
CA VAL A 699 12.59 18.52 2.43
C VAL A 699 13.27 19.88 2.37
N CYS A 700 12.49 20.92 2.06
CA CYS A 700 12.98 22.27 1.75
C CYS A 700 12.30 23.32 2.63
N SER A 701 13.06 24.29 3.15
CA SER A 701 12.56 25.41 3.95
C SER A 701 12.88 26.75 3.29
N PHE A 702 11.99 27.72 3.40
CA PHE A 702 12.18 29.08 2.86
C PHE A 702 12.87 29.97 3.91
N VAL A 703 14.14 30.33 3.66
CA VAL A 703 15.00 31.05 4.63
C VAL A 703 15.72 32.20 3.94
N GLY A 704 15.46 33.43 4.39
CA GLY A 704 16.10 34.64 3.86
C GLY A 704 15.72 34.94 2.40
N GLY A 705 14.45 34.72 2.04
CA GLY A 705 13.93 34.95 0.69
C GLY A 705 14.29 33.86 -0.34
N LYS A 706 14.87 32.74 0.08
CA LYS A 706 15.27 31.63 -0.80
C LYS A 706 14.90 30.27 -0.22
N TRP A 707 14.51 29.33 -1.08
CA TRP A 707 14.36 27.93 -0.71
C TRP A 707 15.73 27.28 -0.45
N ARG A 708 15.79 26.42 0.57
CA ARG A 708 16.98 25.64 0.95
C ARG A 708 16.57 24.21 1.28
N LYS A 709 17.15 23.23 0.59
CA LYS A 709 17.08 21.81 0.95
C LYS A 709 17.83 21.58 2.27
N PHE A 710 17.26 20.80 3.17
CA PHE A 710 17.87 20.50 4.48
C PHE A 710 17.85 19.00 4.86
N ALA A 711 17.05 18.18 4.17
CA ALA A 711 17.07 16.73 4.30
C ALA A 711 16.74 16.05 2.97
N GLU A 712 17.21 14.81 2.79
CA GLU A 712 16.77 13.87 1.75
C GLU A 712 16.30 12.59 2.45
N VAL A 713 15.19 12.01 1.98
CA VAL A 713 14.62 10.76 2.52
C VAL A 713 13.96 9.92 1.42
N GLU A 714 14.04 8.61 1.55
CA GLU A 714 13.36 7.66 0.65
C GLU A 714 11.87 7.49 1.03
N GLY A 715 11.54 7.60 2.32
CA GLY A 715 10.17 7.52 2.81
C GLY A 715 9.36 8.82 2.68
N THR A 716 8.05 8.71 2.90
CA THR A 716 7.06 9.80 2.74
C THR A 716 6.82 10.65 4.00
N SER A 717 7.79 10.69 4.92
CA SER A 717 7.70 11.50 6.14
C SER A 717 9.07 11.92 6.66
N TYR A 718 9.11 13.04 7.42
CA TYR A 718 10.34 13.53 8.05
C TYR A 718 10.06 14.43 9.26
N GLU A 719 10.81 14.28 10.35
CA GLU A 719 10.71 15.17 11.53
C GLU A 719 11.76 16.28 11.50
N VAL A 720 11.32 17.53 11.31
CA VAL A 720 12.18 18.73 11.35
C VAL A 720 12.38 19.16 12.80
N LYS A 721 13.60 19.06 13.34
CA LYS A 721 13.94 19.38 14.74
C LYS A 721 14.69 20.71 14.89
N GLY A 722 14.71 21.25 16.12
CA GLY A 722 15.46 22.46 16.46
C GLY A 722 14.77 23.77 16.04
N LEU A 723 13.48 23.72 15.75
CA LEU A 723 12.67 24.88 15.38
C LEU A 723 12.30 25.69 16.62
N LYS A 724 12.21 27.02 16.49
CA LYS A 724 11.71 27.89 17.55
C LYS A 724 10.21 27.68 17.71
N LYS A 725 9.77 27.45 18.95
CA LYS A 725 8.37 27.24 19.32
C LYS A 725 7.48 28.41 18.90
N GLY A 726 6.27 28.11 18.41
CA GLY A 726 5.30 29.12 17.98
C GLY A 726 5.69 29.95 16.74
N VAL A 727 6.89 29.78 16.18
CA VAL A 727 7.30 30.48 14.95
C VAL A 727 6.81 29.70 13.73
N ASN A 728 6.16 30.39 12.79
CA ASN A 728 5.79 29.78 11.52
C ASN A 728 6.99 29.70 10.57
N TYR A 729 7.17 28.55 9.94
CA TYR A 729 8.17 28.27 8.91
C TYR A 729 7.45 27.87 7.63
N LYS A 730 7.94 28.30 6.46
CA LYS A 730 7.40 27.83 5.18
C LYS A 730 8.26 26.68 4.65
N THR A 731 7.63 25.53 4.39
CA THR A 731 8.27 24.27 4.00
C THR A 731 7.59 23.66 2.77
N ALA A 732 8.35 22.93 1.97
CA ALA A 732 7.92 22.24 0.76
C ALA A 732 8.69 20.93 0.61
N VAL A 733 8.21 20.03 -0.25
CA VAL A 733 8.88 18.77 -0.59
C VAL A 733 9.09 18.70 -2.11
N LEU A 734 10.32 18.42 -2.54
CA LEU A 734 10.65 18.14 -3.94
C LEU A 734 10.81 16.63 -4.15
N VAL A 735 10.55 16.17 -5.37
CA VAL A 735 10.66 14.76 -5.78
C VAL A 735 11.96 14.56 -6.55
N TYR A 736 12.63 13.43 -6.36
CA TYR A 736 13.76 12.97 -7.19
C TYR A 736 13.35 11.73 -7.97
N ALA A 737 13.53 11.79 -9.28
CA ALA A 737 13.26 10.68 -10.19
C ALA A 737 14.08 10.85 -11.47
N ASN A 738 14.48 9.73 -12.08
CA ASN A 738 15.33 9.68 -13.27
C ASN A 738 16.60 10.55 -13.14
N GLY A 739 17.22 10.54 -11.95
CA GLY A 739 18.46 11.29 -11.69
C GLY A 739 18.31 12.81 -11.56
N LYS A 740 17.10 13.36 -11.49
CA LYS A 740 16.83 14.81 -11.42
C LYS A 740 15.84 15.16 -10.30
N TRP A 741 16.01 16.34 -9.70
CA TRP A 741 15.03 16.93 -8.77
C TRP A 741 13.93 17.69 -9.51
N SER A 742 12.69 17.66 -9.01
CA SER A 742 11.62 18.55 -9.44
C SER A 742 11.90 20.01 -9.05
N SER A 743 11.33 20.94 -9.83
CA SER A 743 11.43 22.39 -9.63
C SER A 743 10.26 22.98 -8.83
N ASP A 744 9.23 22.17 -8.57
CA ASP A 744 7.93 22.66 -8.11
C ASP A 744 7.84 22.80 -6.59
N PHE A 745 7.51 24.02 -6.14
CA PHE A 745 7.28 24.37 -4.74
C PHE A 745 5.79 24.71 -4.47
N SER A 746 4.86 24.29 -5.35
CA SER A 746 3.42 24.53 -5.23
C SER A 746 2.84 23.94 -3.93
N ASN A 747 3.35 22.79 -3.48
CA ASN A 747 2.96 22.11 -2.24
C ASN A 747 3.41 22.82 -0.94
N ALA A 748 3.94 24.04 -1.03
CA ALA A 748 4.53 24.74 0.10
C ALA A 748 3.50 25.15 1.16
N ILE A 749 3.58 24.55 2.35
CA ILE A 749 2.75 24.86 3.51
C ILE A 749 3.48 25.69 4.57
N GLY A 750 2.71 26.40 5.39
CA GLY A 750 3.19 27.00 6.63
C GLY A 750 3.09 26.00 7.79
N VAL A 751 4.20 25.77 8.50
CA VAL A 751 4.28 24.85 9.64
C VAL A 751 4.73 25.59 10.89
N THR A 752 4.02 25.37 11.99
CA THR A 752 4.31 26.02 13.28
C THR A 752 4.53 24.94 14.34
N PRO A 753 5.73 24.83 14.97
CA PRO A 753 5.94 23.97 16.13
C PRO A 753 5.06 24.43 17.29
N LYS A 754 4.76 23.52 18.24
CA LYS A 754 3.99 23.85 19.44
C LYS A 754 4.56 25.09 20.13
N SER A 755 3.69 26.02 20.50
CA SER A 755 4.02 27.24 21.24
C SER A 755 4.23 26.92 22.73
N ASP A 756 5.04 27.71 23.42
CA ASP A 756 5.11 27.71 24.89
C ASP A 756 3.90 28.40 25.54
N PHE A 757 3.12 29.15 24.76
CA PHE A 757 1.94 29.90 25.20
C PHE A 757 0.68 29.48 24.43
N PRO A 758 -0.52 29.61 25.02
CA PRO A 758 -1.76 29.43 24.28
C PRO A 758 -1.86 30.48 23.17
N VAL A 759 -2.04 30.04 21.93
CA VAL A 759 -2.44 30.87 20.79
C VAL A 759 -3.95 30.74 20.68
N ALA A 760 -4.68 31.84 20.71
CA ALA A 760 -6.14 31.84 20.79
C ALA A 760 -6.80 32.45 19.54
N ASP A 761 -7.87 31.82 19.11
CA ASP A 761 -8.83 32.27 18.09
C ASP A 761 -10.14 32.70 18.77
N VAL A 762 -10.87 33.62 18.15
CA VAL A 762 -12.14 34.16 18.66
C VAL A 762 -13.25 34.15 17.60
N GLU A 763 -14.44 33.74 18.00
CA GLU A 763 -15.68 33.77 17.22
C GLU A 763 -16.73 34.58 17.99
N VAL A 764 -17.24 35.67 17.43
CA VAL A 764 -18.24 36.54 18.08
C VAL A 764 -19.65 36.18 17.59
N SER A 765 -20.62 36.10 18.51
CA SER A 765 -22.02 35.80 18.20
C SER A 765 -22.95 36.54 19.17
N GLY A 766 -23.53 37.65 18.69
CA GLY A 766 -24.30 38.58 19.51
C GLY A 766 -23.47 39.11 20.69
N LYS A 767 -24.07 39.15 21.89
CA LYS A 767 -23.42 39.63 23.11
C LYS A 767 -22.40 38.68 23.73
N ARG A 768 -21.96 37.63 23.03
CA ARG A 768 -20.98 36.65 23.52
C ARG A 768 -19.90 36.37 22.48
N PHE A 769 -18.77 35.86 22.94
CA PHE A 769 -17.72 35.30 22.10
C PHE A 769 -17.33 33.91 22.57
N LYS A 770 -16.87 33.07 21.65
CA LYS A 770 -16.20 31.81 21.93
C LYS A 770 -14.71 31.99 21.68
N LEU A 771 -13.88 31.71 22.69
CA LEU A 771 -12.45 31.52 22.49
C LEU A 771 -12.16 30.04 22.26
N SER A 772 -11.19 29.76 21.40
CA SER A 772 -10.52 28.44 21.32
C SER A 772 -9.01 28.67 21.30
N TRP A 773 -8.20 27.76 21.81
CA TRP A 773 -6.75 27.94 21.86
C TRP A 773 -5.92 26.67 21.67
N SER A 774 -4.64 26.85 21.36
CA SER A 774 -3.66 25.77 21.28
C SER A 774 -3.27 25.25 22.67
N THR A 775 -3.25 23.94 22.86
CA THR A 775 -2.77 23.29 24.09
C THR A 775 -1.29 23.59 24.36
N VAL A 776 -0.96 23.93 25.61
CA VAL A 776 0.41 24.06 26.11
C VAL A 776 0.83 22.78 26.84
N GLU A 777 2.05 22.30 26.58
CA GLU A 777 2.55 21.06 27.18
C GLU A 777 2.84 21.22 28.67
N GLY A 778 2.35 20.29 29.49
CA GLY A 778 2.45 20.39 30.95
C GLY A 778 1.50 21.42 31.59
N ALA A 779 0.58 22.00 30.80
CA ALA A 779 -0.45 22.85 31.35
C ALA A 779 -1.41 22.04 32.21
N ASP A 780 -1.58 22.45 33.47
CA ASP A 780 -2.54 21.86 34.39
C ASP A 780 -3.86 22.66 34.43
N ARG A 781 -3.85 23.94 34.02
CA ARG A 781 -5.02 24.81 33.80
C ARG A 781 -4.80 25.84 32.70
N TYR A 782 -5.87 26.45 32.21
CA TYR A 782 -5.84 27.73 31.50
C TYR A 782 -6.63 28.81 32.25
N GLY A 783 -6.21 30.05 32.05
CA GLY A 783 -6.86 31.25 32.55
C GLY A 783 -7.14 32.17 31.37
N ILE A 784 -8.35 32.71 31.33
CA ILE A 784 -8.78 33.70 30.35
C ILE A 784 -8.78 35.04 31.08
N GLY A 785 -7.93 35.95 30.65
CA GLY A 785 -7.79 37.30 31.20
C GLY A 785 -8.51 38.32 30.34
N ILE A 786 -9.06 39.36 30.98
CA ILE A 786 -9.60 40.56 30.35
C ILE A 786 -8.95 41.79 30.98
N TYR A 787 -8.53 42.75 30.15
CA TYR A 787 -7.82 43.93 30.61
C TYR A 787 -8.80 45.08 30.88
N LYS A 788 -8.87 45.56 32.13
CA LYS A 788 -9.74 46.66 32.57
C LYS A 788 -9.03 47.56 33.57
N ASP A 789 -9.33 48.85 33.54
CA ASP A 789 -8.80 49.88 34.47
C ASP A 789 -7.27 49.90 34.69
N GLY A 790 -6.51 49.32 33.76
CA GLY A 790 -5.04 49.21 33.82
C GLY A 790 -4.50 47.88 34.35
N GLU A 791 -5.37 46.93 34.70
CA GLU A 791 -5.00 45.63 35.28
C GLU A 791 -5.65 44.46 34.51
N TRP A 792 -5.10 43.25 34.70
CA TRP A 792 -5.63 42.02 34.11
C TRP A 792 -6.56 41.31 35.10
N GLU A 793 -7.87 41.34 34.82
CA GLU A 793 -8.88 40.58 35.55
C GLU A 793 -9.03 39.15 34.97
N LEU A 794 -9.41 38.20 35.81
CA LEU A 794 -9.68 36.82 35.40
C LEU A 794 -11.16 36.66 35.02
N LEU A 795 -11.42 36.34 33.76
CA LEU A 795 -12.76 36.08 33.23
C LEU A 795 -13.23 34.63 33.46
N ALA A 796 -12.34 33.66 33.23
CA ALA A 796 -12.63 32.23 33.39
C ALA A 796 -11.37 31.42 33.68
N ARG A 797 -11.55 30.19 34.20
CA ARG A 797 -10.50 29.18 34.39
C ARG A 797 -11.01 27.84 33.92
N GLU A 798 -10.21 27.17 33.12
CA GLU A 798 -10.48 25.84 32.62
C GLU A 798 -9.34 24.89 33.02
N ASP A 799 -9.59 23.58 33.06
CA ASP A 799 -8.53 22.59 33.31
C ASP A 799 -7.64 22.40 32.07
N GLY A 800 -6.44 21.82 32.26
CA GLY A 800 -5.35 21.84 31.27
C GLY A 800 -5.58 21.09 29.95
N ASP A 801 -6.67 20.33 29.86
CA ASP A 801 -7.17 19.63 28.68
C ASP A 801 -8.32 20.35 27.95
N VAL A 802 -8.94 21.35 28.59
CA VAL A 802 -9.95 22.23 27.96
C VAL A 802 -9.25 23.30 27.13
N ASN A 803 -9.68 23.45 25.88
CA ASN A 803 -9.06 24.38 24.95
C ASN A 803 -10.04 25.34 24.25
N SER A 804 -11.22 25.55 24.85
CA SER A 804 -12.18 26.58 24.42
C SER A 804 -13.10 26.99 25.57
N VAL A 805 -13.56 28.24 25.57
CA VAL A 805 -14.60 28.73 26.49
C VAL A 805 -15.60 29.60 25.73
N ILE A 806 -16.87 29.56 26.14
CA ILE A 806 -17.89 30.53 25.70
C ILE A 806 -18.02 31.57 26.79
N SER A 807 -17.94 32.84 26.41
CA SER A 807 -18.00 33.97 27.32
C SER A 807 -19.37 34.13 27.98
N PRO A 808 -19.45 34.78 29.16
CA PRO A 808 -20.71 35.41 29.60
C PRO A 808 -21.14 36.50 28.61
N GLU A 809 -22.30 37.11 28.84
CA GLU A 809 -22.74 38.26 28.03
C GLU A 809 -21.93 39.52 28.35
N PHE A 810 -21.65 40.29 27.30
CA PHE A 810 -20.93 41.55 27.32
C PHE A 810 -21.78 42.67 26.74
N GLU A 811 -21.60 43.87 27.28
CA GLU A 811 -22.12 45.11 26.70
C GLU A 811 -21.34 45.47 25.41
N ASP A 812 -21.87 46.41 24.64
CA ASP A 812 -21.27 46.86 23.38
C ASP A 812 -19.90 47.50 23.62
N GLY A 813 -18.88 47.07 22.88
CA GLY A 813 -17.52 47.61 23.01
C GLY A 813 -16.41 46.65 22.62
N THR A 814 -15.18 47.14 22.70
CA THR A 814 -13.96 46.37 22.41
C THR A 814 -13.23 46.02 23.69
N TYR A 815 -13.01 44.72 23.91
CA TYR A 815 -12.38 44.16 25.10
C TYR A 815 -11.05 43.50 24.74
N ARG A 816 -9.98 43.91 25.43
CA ARG A 816 -8.66 43.32 25.25
C ARG A 816 -8.50 42.09 26.15
N ILE A 817 -8.24 40.95 25.53
CA ILE A 817 -8.31 39.61 26.15
C ILE A 817 -7.01 38.85 25.89
N ALA A 818 -6.64 37.94 26.80
CA ALA A 818 -5.50 37.03 26.62
C ALA A 818 -5.79 35.66 27.25
N VAL A 819 -5.16 34.60 26.73
CA VAL A 819 -5.19 33.26 27.32
C VAL A 819 -3.80 32.90 27.83
N PHE A 820 -3.72 32.37 29.05
CA PHE A 820 -2.47 31.99 29.70
C PHE A 820 -2.61 30.62 30.38
N ALA A 821 -1.55 29.80 30.30
CA ALA A 821 -1.51 28.48 30.90
C ALA A 821 -1.00 28.54 32.34
N ARG A 822 -1.46 27.63 33.20
CA ARG A 822 -0.78 27.26 34.44
C ARG A 822 0.07 26.02 34.13
N VAL A 823 1.36 26.06 34.44
CA VAL A 823 2.29 24.95 34.21
C VAL A 823 3.06 24.71 35.51
N ASN A 824 3.11 23.45 35.97
CA ASN A 824 3.69 23.08 37.27
C ASN A 824 3.12 23.88 38.47
N GLY A 825 1.85 24.33 38.38
CA GLY A 825 1.19 25.12 39.42
C GLY A 825 1.41 26.64 39.36
N GLU A 826 2.28 27.16 38.49
CA GLU A 826 2.51 28.60 38.29
C GLU A 826 1.84 29.11 37.00
N TRP A 827 1.24 30.30 37.05
CA TRP A 827 0.60 30.93 35.90
C TRP A 827 1.63 31.61 35.00
N ASP A 828 1.69 31.23 33.73
CA ASP A 828 2.62 31.81 32.77
C ASP A 828 2.11 33.15 32.22
N MET A 829 2.43 34.21 32.95
CA MET A 829 2.11 35.60 32.62
C MET A 829 3.17 36.26 31.71
N ARG A 830 4.20 35.54 31.25
CA ARG A 830 5.31 36.14 30.48
C ARG A 830 4.78 36.76 29.18
N ASN A 831 5.14 38.01 28.92
CA ASN A 831 4.77 38.75 27.69
C ASN A 831 3.25 38.76 27.40
N ILE A 832 2.39 38.72 28.44
CA ILE A 832 0.92 38.60 28.24
C ILE A 832 0.35 39.74 27.38
N ASP A 833 0.85 40.97 27.52
CA ASP A 833 0.35 42.12 26.74
C ASP A 833 0.61 41.99 25.24
N SER A 834 1.63 41.24 24.82
CA SER A 834 1.94 40.93 23.41
C SER A 834 1.25 39.65 22.90
N ARG A 835 0.60 38.90 23.80
CA ARG A 835 -0.27 37.76 23.51
C ARG A 835 -1.75 38.13 23.55
N ALA A 836 -2.05 39.38 23.94
CA ALA A 836 -3.39 39.90 24.01
C ALA A 836 -3.92 40.28 22.63
N PHE A 837 -5.22 40.14 22.44
CA PHE A 837 -5.96 40.50 21.24
C PHE A 837 -7.26 41.20 21.62
N ASP A 838 -7.81 41.98 20.70
CA ASP A 838 -9.04 42.74 20.92
C ASP A 838 -10.25 41.97 20.38
N VAL A 839 -11.33 41.92 21.16
CA VAL A 839 -12.62 41.31 20.80
C VAL A 839 -13.68 42.40 20.83
N THR A 840 -14.35 42.66 19.71
CA THR A 840 -15.43 43.64 19.63
C THR A 840 -16.79 42.96 19.69
N ILE A 841 -17.67 43.49 20.51
CA ILE A 841 -19.07 43.08 20.69
C ILE A 841 -19.98 44.20 20.18
N GLU A 842 -20.96 43.83 19.35
CA GLU A 842 -21.94 44.70 18.67
C GLU A 842 -23.39 44.28 18.99
#